data_AF-A0A842HCF7-F1
#
_entry.id   AF-A0A842HCF7-F1
#
_cell.length_a   1.000
_cell.length_b   1.000
_cell.length_c   1.000
_cell.angle_alpha   90.00
_cell.angle_beta   90.00
_cell.angle_gamma   90.00
#
_symmetry.space_group_name_H-M   'P 1'
#
loop_
_entity.id
_entity.type
_entity.pdbx_description
1 polymer ?
#
loop_
_entity_poly.entity_id
_entity_poly.type
_entity_poly.pdbx_seq_one_letter_code
_entity_poly.pdbx_strand_id
1 'polypeptide(L)'
;MKFKKLTALSFACLAGIATGCGRQATPPERPLSDASASSAEKQSSAVKPRPEDDPVQSVAAAYESRRDRLRSTTFGMTAEDYLAGRQPDAPDGSYNVFGSYASTALRLGLQPEAANRTLREICASLGEPRSRNKTVVDDSGFTMMELVRVYNALNGSPLLEPATREAIVDALCRFDFSPKHGSENHLLVFWTARYLIAQHMPDVVFSAYKGKTGAELAREDGERLKRFIRYRARQGWGEFDSGGYMFLSFNAILSLYDFSQDEELKTLAGMMANVMLADMAVDTVFGVYGGARGRVKGQVLDQGRDGERGSPPMYTVNELQYLYFGLVDPEPESGQERLLSFTPMNYWQRSNESLFSSFRPLDIVVRIALDRPEPYVNKERKHLHNMADVVPLQPLEGSIRKYTWYTPQYIMGSLQWQDPYPADLKAGVYAKHQQHDGGLSIPHGTSTHIFVHHPGNGDIHTYWEGDFGCLCRDSFQHKAAQLSLFEIPDREPYQLVHAYFPRENFDEVTEKDGWIFARCGDVYAALYLTDGYTWTTSGKWAGRELTSAGSRKGAVLEAGSRREHGSFEAFCQEVLGNEVIFDPETMSLSYDSASAGLIELHRNGARTVDGQPVDLDYPTYDCPYLQSRWDSGVIDFIHGDRRVRMDFNKAEIITEPAEVAVLPRHEK
;
A
#
# COMPACT_ATOMS: atom_id res chain seq x y z
N MET A 1 48.06 -9.43 -13.62
CA MET A 1 48.70 -10.50 -12.82
C MET A 1 48.11 -10.42 -11.41
N LYS A 2 47.43 -11.49 -10.98
CA LYS A 2 46.88 -11.78 -9.63
C LYS A 2 45.82 -10.82 -9.02
N PHE A 3 44.54 -11.08 -9.33
CA PHE A 3 43.44 -10.98 -8.38
C PHE A 3 42.52 -12.21 -8.55
N LYS A 4 42.76 -13.23 -7.73
CA LYS A 4 41.87 -14.36 -7.44
C LYS A 4 42.13 -14.70 -5.98
N LYS A 5 41.17 -14.41 -5.09
CA LYS A 5 40.91 -15.02 -3.77
C LYS A 5 40.06 -14.06 -2.93
N LEU A 6 38.74 -14.16 -3.06
CA LEU A 6 37.75 -13.81 -2.04
C LEU A 6 36.39 -14.42 -2.46
N THR A 7 36.44 -15.73 -2.70
CA THR A 7 35.28 -16.61 -2.92
C THR A 7 35.61 -17.93 -2.23
N ALA A 8 35.43 -17.98 -0.91
CA ALA A 8 35.31 -19.20 -0.09
C ALA A 8 35.39 -18.81 1.39
N LEU A 9 34.27 -18.42 2.00
CA LEU A 9 34.04 -18.47 3.45
C LEU A 9 32.58 -18.11 3.74
N SER A 10 31.65 -19.02 3.40
CA SER A 10 30.29 -19.12 3.98
C SER A 10 29.60 -20.46 3.67
N PHE A 11 30.37 -21.50 3.28
CA PHE A 11 29.87 -22.88 3.21
C PHE A 11 30.62 -23.70 4.26
N ALA A 12 30.08 -23.77 5.48
CA ALA A 12 30.27 -24.84 6.46
C ALA A 12 29.74 -24.40 7.84
N CYS A 13 28.45 -24.58 8.08
CA CYS A 13 27.88 -24.91 9.39
C CYS A 13 26.42 -25.37 9.20
N LEU A 14 26.25 -26.50 8.50
CA LEU A 14 25.03 -27.29 8.46
C LEU A 14 25.44 -28.76 8.62
N ALA A 15 25.50 -29.23 9.86
CA ALA A 15 25.39 -30.65 10.21
C ALA A 15 25.30 -30.77 11.74
N GLY A 16 24.17 -31.28 12.24
CA GLY A 16 24.02 -31.72 13.62
C GLY A 16 22.97 -30.94 14.40
N ILE A 17 21.74 -31.45 14.41
CA ILE A 17 21.06 -32.02 15.59
C ILE A 17 19.65 -32.43 15.12
N ALA A 18 19.54 -33.71 14.77
CA ALA A 18 18.29 -34.45 14.90
C ALA A 18 18.55 -35.51 15.97
N THR A 19 17.88 -35.40 17.12
CA THR A 19 17.45 -36.54 17.96
C THR A 19 16.70 -36.03 19.20
N GLY A 20 15.41 -36.38 19.27
CA GLY A 20 14.67 -36.79 20.47
C GLY A 20 14.38 -35.77 21.59
N CYS A 21 13.11 -35.40 21.75
CA CYS A 21 12.29 -35.94 22.85
C CYS A 21 10.83 -35.48 22.66
N GLY A 22 9.91 -36.43 22.61
CA GLY A 22 8.48 -36.17 22.44
C GLY A 22 7.82 -35.68 23.73
N ARG A 23 6.74 -34.91 23.56
CA ARG A 23 5.60 -34.88 24.48
C ARG A 23 4.35 -34.57 23.67
N GLN A 24 3.45 -35.56 23.66
CA GLN A 24 2.09 -35.44 23.16
C GLN A 24 1.32 -34.42 24.01
N ALA A 25 0.60 -33.52 23.35
CA ALA A 25 -0.50 -32.79 23.95
C ALA A 25 -1.68 -32.87 22.98
N THR A 26 -2.67 -33.67 23.34
CA THR A 26 -3.97 -33.79 22.69
C THR A 26 -4.77 -32.50 22.88
N PRO A 27 -5.44 -31.95 21.85
CA PRO A 27 -6.43 -30.91 22.02
C PRO A 27 -7.79 -31.52 22.44
N PRO A 28 -8.61 -30.84 23.27
CA PRO A 28 -9.91 -31.34 23.66
C PRO A 28 -10.94 -31.14 22.54
N GLU A 29 -11.68 -32.21 22.25
CA GLU A 29 -12.88 -32.22 21.42
C GLU A 29 -13.99 -31.34 22.05
N ARG A 30 -14.62 -30.49 21.25
CA ARG A 30 -15.94 -29.94 21.55
C ARG A 30 -16.96 -30.46 20.54
N PRO A 31 -18.16 -30.88 20.97
CA PRO A 31 -19.12 -31.57 20.14
C PRO A 31 -19.80 -30.63 19.14
N LEU A 32 -19.92 -31.11 17.90
CA LEU A 32 -20.77 -30.57 16.85
C LEU A 32 -22.24 -30.80 17.25
N SER A 33 -23.03 -29.72 17.33
CA SER A 33 -24.49 -29.81 17.36
C SER A 33 -25.05 -29.31 16.04
N ASP A 34 -25.88 -30.16 15.43
CA ASP A 34 -26.65 -29.93 14.21
C ASP A 34 -27.39 -28.59 14.19
N ALA A 35 -27.29 -27.88 13.07
CA ALA A 35 -28.26 -26.88 12.67
C ALA A 35 -28.52 -26.99 11.16
N SER A 36 -29.73 -27.46 10.88
CA SER A 36 -30.35 -27.69 9.58
C SER A 36 -30.40 -26.44 8.69
N ALA A 37 -30.35 -26.72 7.39
CA ALA A 37 -30.58 -25.79 6.28
C ALA A 37 -31.87 -24.96 6.43
N SER A 38 -31.77 -23.65 6.25
CA SER A 38 -32.85 -22.86 5.67
C SER A 38 -32.25 -21.77 4.78
N SER A 39 -32.58 -21.83 3.50
CA SER A 39 -32.39 -20.80 2.49
C SER A 39 -32.98 -19.47 2.97
N ALA A 40 -32.15 -18.44 3.09
CA ALA A 40 -32.59 -17.07 3.27
C ALA A 40 -31.84 -16.18 2.28
N GLU A 41 -32.56 -15.73 1.26
CA GLU A 41 -32.21 -14.53 0.50
C GLU A 41 -31.92 -13.40 1.49
N LYS A 42 -30.66 -13.00 1.61
CA LYS A 42 -30.28 -11.78 2.34
C LYS A 42 -29.72 -10.80 1.32
N GLN A 43 -30.56 -9.85 0.96
CA GLN A 43 -30.14 -8.65 0.25
C GLN A 43 -29.08 -7.93 1.10
N SER A 44 -27.91 -7.72 0.50
CA SER A 44 -26.87 -6.82 0.97
C SER A 44 -27.47 -5.44 1.24
N SER A 45 -27.60 -5.09 2.51
CA SER A 45 -27.86 -3.72 2.94
C SER A 45 -26.61 -3.18 3.62
N ALA A 46 -25.63 -2.78 2.81
CA ALA A 46 -24.71 -1.73 3.26
C ALA A 46 -25.59 -0.56 3.73
N VAL A 47 -25.37 -0.08 4.95
CA VAL A 47 -26.12 1.05 5.51
C VAL A 47 -25.90 2.24 4.59
N LYS A 48 -26.86 2.51 3.71
CA LYS A 48 -26.90 3.74 2.93
C LYS A 48 -27.01 4.89 3.94
N PRO A 49 -26.22 5.96 3.82
CA PRO A 49 -26.45 7.17 4.59
C PRO A 49 -27.91 7.61 4.41
N ARG A 50 -28.52 8.15 5.47
CA ARG A 50 -29.89 8.66 5.38
C ARG A 50 -29.94 9.69 4.23
N PRO A 51 -31.00 9.71 3.41
CA PRO A 51 -31.06 10.56 2.20
C PRO A 51 -30.88 12.07 2.42
N GLU A 52 -30.85 12.54 3.66
CA GLU A 52 -30.90 13.96 4.04
C GLU A 52 -29.54 14.56 4.47
N ASP A 53 -28.51 13.73 4.74
CA ASP A 53 -27.19 14.22 5.17
C ASP A 53 -26.15 14.15 4.04
N ASP A 54 -25.48 15.26 3.73
CA ASP A 54 -24.34 15.29 2.80
C ASP A 54 -23.25 14.31 3.28
N PRO A 55 -22.90 13.26 2.52
CA PRO A 55 -21.94 12.24 2.94
C PRO A 55 -20.61 12.82 3.44
N VAL A 56 -20.16 13.94 2.86
CA VAL A 56 -18.95 14.65 3.31
C VAL A 56 -19.11 15.20 4.72
N GLN A 57 -20.26 15.83 5.00
CA GLN A 57 -20.54 16.40 6.32
C GLN A 57 -20.67 15.30 7.37
N SER A 58 -21.33 14.19 7.02
CA SER A 58 -21.43 13.02 7.90
C SER A 58 -20.05 12.44 8.23
N VAL A 59 -19.17 12.30 7.24
CA VAL A 59 -17.81 11.80 7.44
C VAL A 59 -17.00 12.79 8.30
N ALA A 60 -17.03 14.09 7.97
CA ALA A 60 -16.34 15.10 8.77
C ALA A 60 -16.80 15.09 10.24
N ALA A 61 -18.11 15.02 10.49
CA ALA A 61 -18.68 14.98 11.84
C ALA A 61 -18.26 13.72 12.62
N ALA A 62 -18.13 12.57 11.96
CA ALA A 62 -17.74 11.31 12.58
C ALA A 62 -16.22 11.13 12.74
N TYR A 63 -15.39 12.04 12.21
CA TYR A 63 -13.92 11.89 12.23
C TYR A 63 -13.37 11.68 13.64
N GLU A 64 -13.79 12.53 14.61
CA GLU A 64 -13.26 12.47 15.98
C GLU A 64 -13.60 11.16 16.68
N SER A 65 -14.85 10.69 16.51
CA SER A 65 -15.27 9.39 17.06
C SER A 65 -14.46 8.23 16.46
N ARG A 66 -14.17 8.28 15.16
CA ARG A 66 -13.34 7.26 14.48
C ARG A 66 -11.90 7.30 14.98
N ARG A 67 -11.35 8.51 15.16
CA ARG A 67 -10.02 8.74 15.71
C ARG A 67 -9.88 8.17 17.13
N ASP A 68 -10.85 8.43 18.00
CA ASP A 68 -10.83 7.95 19.38
C ASP A 68 -10.96 6.42 19.47
N ARG A 69 -11.73 5.80 18.56
CA ARG A 69 -11.79 4.35 18.45
C ARG A 69 -10.45 3.74 18.02
N LEU A 70 -9.75 4.31 17.03
CA LEU A 70 -8.41 3.82 16.68
C LEU A 70 -7.41 4.01 17.82
N ARG A 71 -7.47 5.14 18.53
CA ARG A 71 -6.63 5.37 19.72
C ARG A 71 -6.89 4.34 20.81
N SER A 72 -8.14 3.96 21.08
CA SER A 72 -8.44 2.95 22.11
C SER A 72 -7.86 1.58 21.75
N THR A 73 -7.98 1.17 20.49
CA THR A 73 -7.47 -0.13 20.02
C THR A 73 -5.96 -0.27 20.11
N THR A 74 -5.22 0.85 20.06
CA THR A 74 -3.76 0.88 20.31
C THR A 74 -3.36 0.24 21.63
N PHE A 75 -4.24 0.35 22.64
CA PHE A 75 -4.00 -0.13 23.99
C PHE A 75 -4.81 -1.39 24.32
N GLY A 76 -5.43 -2.03 23.33
CA GLY A 76 -6.33 -3.16 23.56
C GLY A 76 -7.56 -2.79 24.40
N MET A 77 -7.96 -1.51 24.39
CA MET A 77 -9.09 -0.98 25.14
C MET A 77 -10.31 -0.75 24.25
N THR A 78 -11.51 -0.81 24.83
CA THR A 78 -12.71 -0.31 24.13
C THR A 78 -12.70 1.22 24.07
N ALA A 79 -13.41 1.79 23.08
CA ALA A 79 -13.55 3.23 22.97
C ALA A 79 -14.20 3.84 24.23
N GLU A 80 -15.16 3.14 24.84
CA GLU A 80 -15.79 3.55 26.09
C GLU A 80 -14.81 3.58 27.27
N ASP A 81 -13.95 2.55 27.41
CA ASP A 81 -12.90 2.53 28.44
C ASP A 81 -11.95 3.72 28.30
N TYR A 82 -11.54 3.99 27.05
CA TYR A 82 -10.63 5.06 26.71
C TYR A 82 -11.24 6.44 27.01
N LEU A 83 -12.47 6.70 26.56
CA LEU A 83 -13.18 7.95 26.80
C LEU A 83 -13.53 8.17 28.28
N ALA A 84 -13.71 7.09 29.05
CA ALA A 84 -13.90 7.14 30.50
C ALA A 84 -12.59 7.38 31.28
N GLY A 85 -11.44 7.49 30.60
CA GLY A 85 -10.14 7.73 31.22
C GLY A 85 -9.58 6.53 31.99
N ARG A 86 -10.02 5.31 31.68
CA ARG A 86 -9.46 4.09 32.28
C ARG A 86 -8.00 3.92 31.84
N GLN A 87 -7.15 3.40 32.72
CA GLN A 87 -5.74 3.15 32.41
C GLN A 87 -5.57 1.73 31.87
N PRO A 88 -4.80 1.51 30.78
CA PRO A 88 -4.50 0.17 30.29
C PRO A 88 -3.54 -0.56 31.24
N ASP A 89 -3.46 -1.89 31.12
CA ASP A 89 -2.39 -2.65 31.77
C ASP A 89 -1.03 -2.29 31.15
N ALA A 90 0.02 -2.16 31.97
CA ALA A 90 1.36 -1.87 31.48
C ALA A 90 1.88 -3.04 30.63
N PRO A 91 2.36 -2.81 29.40
CA PRO A 91 2.89 -3.89 28.56
C PRO A 91 4.11 -4.52 29.25
N ASP A 92 4.28 -5.83 29.09
CA ASP A 92 5.32 -6.66 29.72
C ASP A 92 6.77 -6.38 29.22
N GLY A 93 7.01 -5.19 28.69
CA GLY A 93 8.32 -4.71 28.22
C GLY A 93 8.84 -5.39 26.95
N SER A 94 8.14 -6.38 26.42
CA SER A 94 8.73 -7.29 25.42
C SER A 94 8.66 -6.82 23.96
N TYR A 95 7.99 -5.68 23.65
CA TYR A 95 7.68 -5.31 22.26
C TYR A 95 7.81 -3.82 21.84
N ASN A 96 8.34 -2.89 22.65
CA ASN A 96 8.45 -1.46 22.25
C ASN A 96 9.75 -1.11 21.51
N VAL A 97 9.95 -1.65 20.31
CA VAL A 97 11.23 -1.54 19.59
C VAL A 97 11.57 -0.09 19.18
N PHE A 98 10.61 0.70 18.72
CA PHE A 98 10.85 2.06 18.17
C PHE A 98 10.42 3.20 19.11
N GLY A 99 9.74 2.92 20.21
CA GLY A 99 9.21 3.94 21.12
C GLY A 99 7.77 4.37 20.82
N SER A 100 7.13 3.81 19.80
CA SER A 100 5.78 4.19 19.34
C SER A 100 4.71 4.10 20.41
N TYR A 101 4.75 3.04 21.23
CA TYR A 101 3.77 2.87 22.32
C TYR A 101 3.97 3.95 23.37
N ALA A 102 5.21 4.16 23.82
CA ALA A 102 5.54 5.19 24.81
C ALA A 102 5.23 6.60 24.27
N SER A 103 5.54 6.87 23.01
CA SER A 103 5.19 8.10 22.30
C SER A 103 3.68 8.35 22.31
N THR A 104 2.90 7.36 21.89
CA THR A 104 1.43 7.44 21.84
C THR A 104 0.83 7.58 23.24
N ALA A 105 1.23 6.73 24.18
CA ALA A 105 0.76 6.75 25.57
C ALA A 105 1.00 8.13 26.20
N LEU A 106 2.20 8.67 26.02
CA LEU A 106 2.57 9.97 26.57
C LEU A 106 1.77 11.12 25.97
N ARG A 107 1.56 11.12 24.64
CA ARG A 107 0.73 12.13 23.95
C ARG A 107 -0.75 12.07 24.36
N LEU A 108 -1.21 10.91 24.80
CA LEU A 108 -2.56 10.70 25.32
C LEU A 108 -2.67 10.87 26.84
N GLY A 109 -1.56 11.12 27.55
CA GLY A 109 -1.54 11.22 29.01
C GLY A 109 -1.80 9.88 29.72
N LEU A 110 -1.63 8.75 29.04
CA LEU A 110 -1.79 7.41 29.59
C LEU A 110 -0.46 6.92 30.16
N GLN A 111 -0.46 6.50 31.42
CA GLN A 111 0.73 6.02 32.14
C GLN A 111 2.00 6.88 31.91
N PRO A 112 1.94 8.21 32.10
CA PRO A 112 3.00 9.13 31.68
C PRO A 112 4.36 8.80 32.32
N GLU A 113 4.41 8.35 33.57
CA GLU A 113 5.67 7.97 34.24
C GLU A 113 6.31 6.74 33.58
N ALA A 114 5.51 5.75 33.18
CA ALA A 114 6.00 4.56 32.50
C ALA A 114 6.50 4.90 31.10
N ALA A 115 5.75 5.70 30.35
CA ALA A 115 6.15 6.16 29.03
C ALA A 115 7.44 6.97 29.05
N ASN A 116 7.59 7.90 30.00
CA ASN A 116 8.83 8.67 30.20
C ASN A 116 10.03 7.76 30.52
N ARG A 117 9.87 6.77 31.41
CA ARG A 117 10.92 5.79 31.70
C ARG A 117 11.34 5.03 30.43
N THR A 118 10.39 4.52 29.66
CA THR A 118 10.70 3.78 28.43
C THR A 118 11.39 4.64 27.38
N LEU A 119 11.00 5.91 27.22
CA LEU A 119 11.69 6.83 26.30
C LEU A 119 13.15 7.05 26.72
N ARG A 120 13.43 7.21 28.03
CA ARG A 120 14.80 7.31 28.54
C ARG A 120 15.61 6.03 28.29
N GLU A 121 15.01 4.86 28.51
CA GLU A 121 15.64 3.56 28.24
C GLU A 121 15.97 3.41 26.74
N ILE A 122 15.08 3.84 25.86
CA ILE A 122 15.31 3.86 24.42
C ILE A 122 16.51 4.74 24.10
N CYS A 123 16.53 6.00 24.56
CA CYS A 123 17.66 6.91 24.37
C CYS A 123 18.99 6.32 24.88
N ALA A 124 18.98 5.71 26.07
CA ALA A 124 20.17 5.10 26.67
C ALA A 124 20.67 3.85 25.93
N SER A 125 19.77 3.14 25.23
CA SER A 125 20.10 1.92 24.47
C SER A 125 20.54 2.16 23.02
N LEU A 126 20.56 3.41 22.56
CA LEU A 126 20.93 3.73 21.18
C LEU A 126 22.38 3.32 20.90
N GLY A 127 22.58 2.51 19.86
CA GLY A 127 23.90 1.98 19.49
C GLY A 127 24.23 0.61 20.07
N GLU A 128 23.46 0.13 21.04
CA GLU A 128 23.62 -1.23 21.60
C GLU A 128 22.90 -2.28 20.72
N PRO A 129 23.49 -3.48 20.52
CA PRO A 129 22.80 -4.58 19.86
C PRO A 129 21.62 -5.06 20.71
N ARG A 130 20.37 -4.81 20.29
CA ARG A 130 19.20 -5.40 20.97
C ARG A 130 19.07 -6.89 20.65
N SER A 131 18.80 -7.71 21.65
CA SER A 131 18.68 -9.17 21.48
C SER A 131 17.31 -9.57 20.90
N ARG A 132 17.33 -10.61 20.05
CA ARG A 132 16.26 -11.17 19.18
C ARG A 132 16.00 -10.39 17.87
N ASN A 133 16.77 -10.77 16.84
CA ASN A 133 16.44 -10.68 15.40
C ASN A 133 16.08 -9.32 14.77
N LYS A 134 16.91 -8.29 15.01
CA LYS A 134 17.49 -7.37 14.01
C LYS A 134 18.17 -6.21 14.73
N THR A 135 19.32 -5.79 14.22
CA THR A 135 20.04 -4.59 14.69
C THR A 135 19.15 -3.36 14.50
N VAL A 136 18.70 -2.75 15.61
CA VAL A 136 17.96 -1.46 15.65
C VAL A 136 18.67 -0.33 14.90
N VAL A 137 19.97 -0.51 14.62
CA VAL A 137 20.81 0.43 13.86
C VAL A 137 20.37 0.58 12.40
N ASP A 138 19.65 -0.40 11.81
CA ASP A 138 19.27 -0.34 10.37
C ASP A 138 17.98 0.48 10.12
N ASP A 139 17.14 0.61 11.16
CA ASP A 139 15.82 1.28 11.15
C ASP A 139 15.76 2.49 12.13
N SER A 140 16.91 2.99 12.56
CA SER A 140 17.03 4.01 13.61
C SER A 140 16.28 5.31 13.29
N GLY A 141 16.12 5.66 12.01
CA GLY A 141 15.33 6.82 11.57
C GLY A 141 13.87 6.81 12.04
N PHE A 142 13.25 5.64 12.21
CA PHE A 142 11.88 5.58 12.76
C PHE A 142 11.85 5.91 14.26
N THR A 143 12.82 5.42 15.03
CA THR A 143 13.00 5.83 16.43
C THR A 143 13.23 7.35 16.51
N MET A 144 14.06 7.91 15.64
CA MET A 144 14.28 9.37 15.58
C MET A 144 12.95 10.12 15.41
N MET A 145 12.13 9.70 14.46
CA MET A 145 10.82 10.31 14.21
C MET A 145 9.90 10.25 15.45
N GLU A 146 9.86 9.13 16.18
CA GLU A 146 9.09 9.01 17.42
C GLU A 146 9.53 10.03 18.47
N LEU A 147 10.83 10.12 18.73
CA LEU A 147 11.38 11.06 19.71
C LEU A 147 11.10 12.52 19.30
N VAL A 148 11.21 12.82 18.01
CA VAL A 148 10.96 14.16 17.46
C VAL A 148 9.49 14.54 17.56
N ARG A 149 8.55 13.61 17.31
CA ARG A 149 7.11 13.85 17.48
C ARG A 149 6.75 14.13 18.92
N VAL A 150 7.27 13.33 19.87
CA VAL A 150 7.08 13.57 21.30
C VAL A 150 7.63 14.94 21.70
N TYR A 151 8.85 15.27 21.27
CA TYR A 151 9.46 16.56 21.57
C TYR A 151 8.61 17.71 21.00
N ASN A 152 8.24 17.67 19.73
CA ASN A 152 7.45 18.74 19.12
C ASN A 152 6.06 18.89 19.77
N ALA A 153 5.38 17.79 20.07
CA ALA A 153 4.03 17.83 20.63
C ALA A 153 3.99 18.22 22.11
N LEU A 154 5.02 17.88 22.89
CA LEU A 154 4.98 17.96 24.35
C LEU A 154 6.10 18.81 24.97
N ASN A 155 6.95 19.47 24.19
CA ASN A 155 7.96 20.37 24.76
C ASN A 155 7.28 21.51 25.55
N GLY A 156 7.63 21.62 26.83
CA GLY A 156 7.00 22.56 27.76
C GLY A 156 5.73 22.03 28.45
N SER A 157 5.22 20.86 28.06
CA SER A 157 4.13 20.16 28.75
C SER A 157 4.63 19.47 30.02
N PRO A 158 3.85 19.45 31.12
CA PRO A 158 4.19 18.67 32.32
C PRO A 158 4.18 17.15 32.08
N LEU A 159 3.58 16.68 30.98
CA LEU A 159 3.60 15.26 30.62
C LEU A 159 5.02 14.79 30.26
N LEU A 160 5.82 15.63 29.60
CA LEU A 160 7.19 15.29 29.23
C LEU A 160 8.15 15.68 30.36
N GLU A 161 8.64 14.70 31.11
CA GLU A 161 9.53 14.95 32.25
C GLU A 161 10.83 15.65 31.78
N PRO A 162 11.37 16.62 32.55
CA PRO A 162 12.61 17.31 32.19
C PRO A 162 13.77 16.36 31.87
N ALA A 163 13.94 15.29 32.66
CA ALA A 163 14.98 14.29 32.44
C ALA A 163 14.78 13.50 31.14
N THR A 164 13.53 13.20 30.74
CA THR A 164 13.24 12.57 29.45
C THR A 164 13.54 13.52 28.30
N ARG A 165 13.11 14.78 28.42
CA ARG A 165 13.39 15.81 27.41
C ARG A 165 14.89 15.94 27.19
N GLU A 166 15.69 16.06 28.25
CA GLU A 166 17.15 16.14 28.18
C GLU A 166 17.76 14.89 27.50
N ALA A 167 17.30 13.69 27.86
CA ALA A 167 17.75 12.45 27.21
C ALA A 167 17.42 12.40 25.72
N ILE A 168 16.24 12.88 25.32
CA ILE A 168 15.84 12.98 23.91
C ILE A 168 16.74 13.96 23.16
N VAL A 169 16.95 15.16 23.70
CA VAL A 169 17.81 16.18 23.07
C VAL A 169 19.24 15.64 22.90
N ASP A 170 19.80 15.03 23.95
CA ASP A 170 21.16 14.48 23.90
C ASP A 170 21.28 13.37 22.84
N ALA A 171 20.33 12.44 22.80
CA ALA A 171 20.27 11.38 21.80
C ALA A 171 20.20 11.94 20.37
N LEU A 172 19.29 12.89 20.11
CA LEU A 172 19.06 13.47 18.78
C LEU A 172 20.28 14.26 18.26
N CYS A 173 21.10 14.83 19.16
CA CYS A 173 22.29 15.59 18.78
C CYS A 173 23.52 14.70 18.52
N ARG A 174 23.64 13.57 19.25
CA ARG A 174 24.87 12.76 19.28
C ARG A 174 24.80 11.48 18.48
N PHE A 175 23.62 10.86 18.35
CA PHE A 175 23.48 9.60 17.65
C PHE A 175 23.17 9.83 16.16
N ASP A 176 23.82 9.07 15.28
CA ASP A 176 23.56 9.12 13.84
C ASP A 176 22.39 8.20 13.48
N PHE A 177 21.25 8.82 13.19
CA PHE A 177 20.02 8.12 12.78
C PHE A 177 19.92 7.94 11.26
N SER A 178 20.97 8.23 10.50
CA SER A 178 20.96 8.08 9.04
C SER A 178 20.59 6.64 8.66
N PRO A 179 19.61 6.42 7.77
CA PRO A 179 19.15 5.09 7.45
C PRO A 179 20.23 4.33 6.68
N LYS A 180 20.43 3.05 7.02
CA LYS A 180 21.35 2.17 6.26
C LYS A 180 20.72 1.62 4.99
N HIS A 181 19.39 1.64 4.92
CA HIS A 181 18.59 1.29 3.76
C HIS A 181 18.07 2.58 3.09
N GLY A 182 18.34 2.76 1.80
CA GLY A 182 18.04 4.01 1.08
C GLY A 182 16.66 4.09 0.42
N SER A 183 15.67 3.31 0.86
CA SER A 183 14.32 3.39 0.29
C SER A 183 13.66 4.74 0.55
N GLU A 184 12.76 5.14 -0.34
CA GLU A 184 12.08 6.44 -0.34
C GLU A 184 11.47 6.83 1.01
N ASN A 185 10.66 5.97 1.63
CA ASN A 185 10.05 6.24 2.94
C ASN A 185 11.09 6.46 4.05
N HIS A 186 12.17 5.67 4.10
CA HIS A 186 13.19 5.78 5.16
C HIS A 186 13.89 7.14 5.12
N LEU A 187 14.24 7.60 3.92
CA LEU A 187 14.93 8.87 3.74
C LEU A 187 13.99 10.06 3.94
N LEU A 188 12.74 9.98 3.47
CA LEU A 188 11.73 11.00 3.78
C LEU A 188 11.51 11.13 5.30
N VAL A 189 11.37 10.02 6.01
CA VAL A 189 11.24 9.98 7.47
C VAL A 189 12.48 10.59 8.14
N PHE A 190 13.69 10.20 7.72
CA PHE A 190 14.92 10.72 8.30
C PHE A 190 15.08 12.24 8.09
N TRP A 191 14.89 12.75 6.86
CA TRP A 191 15.00 14.18 6.57
C TRP A 191 13.95 14.99 7.32
N THR A 192 12.72 14.47 7.40
CA THR A 192 11.64 15.09 8.17
C THR A 192 12.02 15.20 9.64
N ALA A 193 12.44 14.09 10.26
CA ALA A 193 12.81 14.08 11.68
C ALA A 193 13.98 15.03 11.97
N ARG A 194 15.02 15.00 11.14
CA ARG A 194 16.21 15.86 11.30
C ARG A 194 15.87 17.34 11.10
N TYR A 195 15.07 17.68 10.09
CA TYR A 195 14.55 19.03 9.90
C TYR A 195 13.80 19.54 11.13
N LEU A 196 12.80 18.76 11.58
CA LEU A 196 11.87 19.18 12.63
C LEU A 196 12.55 19.36 13.99
N ILE A 197 13.61 18.62 14.32
CA ILE A 197 14.38 18.89 15.54
C ILE A 197 15.35 20.06 15.37
N ALA A 198 16.01 20.15 14.21
CA ALA A 198 17.05 21.14 13.97
C ALA A 198 16.53 22.58 14.01
N GLN A 199 15.29 22.82 13.56
CA GLN A 199 14.63 24.14 13.64
C GLN A 199 14.45 24.64 15.09
N HIS A 200 14.35 23.75 16.08
CA HIS A 200 14.23 24.13 17.50
C HIS A 200 15.57 24.43 18.17
N MET A 201 16.68 24.08 17.53
CA MET A 201 18.02 24.10 18.13
C MET A 201 19.04 24.73 17.18
N PRO A 202 18.81 25.97 16.69
CA PRO A 202 19.59 26.56 15.60
C PRO A 202 21.09 26.64 15.91
N ASP A 203 21.46 26.91 17.16
CA ASP A 203 22.85 27.10 17.60
C ASP A 203 23.52 25.81 18.07
N VAL A 204 22.78 24.70 18.20
CA VAL A 204 23.33 23.42 18.67
C VAL A 204 24.09 22.76 17.54
N VAL A 205 25.28 22.25 17.86
CA VAL A 205 26.11 21.46 16.94
C VAL A 205 25.72 19.99 17.04
N PHE A 206 25.26 19.43 15.92
CA PHE A 206 24.92 18.02 15.80
C PHE A 206 26.18 17.25 15.40
N SER A 207 26.89 16.68 16.38
CA SER A 207 28.15 15.97 16.16
C SER A 207 27.99 14.76 15.25
N ALA A 208 26.81 14.12 15.27
CA ALA A 208 26.46 13.00 14.38
C ALA A 208 26.46 13.39 12.89
N TYR A 209 26.17 14.65 12.56
CA TYR A 209 25.94 15.09 11.18
C TYR A 209 27.05 16.03 10.69
N LYS A 210 28.30 15.56 10.80
CA LYS A 210 29.51 16.29 10.38
C LYS A 210 29.71 17.62 11.11
N GLY A 211 29.22 17.73 12.35
CA GLY A 211 29.36 18.94 13.17
C GLY A 211 28.59 20.15 12.65
N LYS A 212 27.55 19.93 11.84
CA LYS A 212 26.66 21.01 11.39
C LYS A 212 25.83 21.56 12.54
N THR A 213 25.52 22.85 12.48
CA THR A 213 24.57 23.49 13.38
C THR A 213 23.13 23.10 13.03
N GLY A 214 22.21 23.23 13.99
CA GLY A 214 20.78 23.05 13.73
C GLY A 214 20.27 24.00 12.62
N ALA A 215 20.75 25.25 12.58
CA ALA A 215 20.38 26.18 11.52
C ALA A 215 20.82 25.71 10.12
N GLU A 216 22.01 25.13 10.01
CA GLU A 216 22.49 24.54 8.75
C GLU A 216 21.67 23.32 8.32
N LEU A 217 21.36 22.43 9.27
CA LEU A 217 20.56 21.22 9.01
C LEU A 217 19.12 21.56 8.63
N ALA A 218 18.47 22.45 9.38
CA ALA A 218 17.10 22.90 9.11
C ALA A 218 16.99 23.51 7.71
N ARG A 219 17.96 24.35 7.32
CA ARG A 219 18.00 24.94 5.97
C ARG A 219 18.24 23.88 4.90
N GLU A 220 19.20 22.97 5.08
CA GLU A 220 19.50 21.94 4.08
C GLU A 220 18.32 20.98 3.86
N ASP A 221 17.75 20.46 4.95
CA ASP A 221 16.68 19.49 4.86
C ASP A 221 15.35 20.13 4.47
N GLY A 222 15.05 21.35 4.92
CA GLY A 222 13.86 22.09 4.47
C GLY A 222 13.87 22.27 2.96
N GLU A 223 15.00 22.72 2.39
CA GLU A 223 15.16 22.85 0.94
C GLU A 223 15.12 21.51 0.21
N ARG A 224 15.67 20.45 0.80
CA ARG A 224 15.59 19.09 0.25
C ARG A 224 14.15 18.58 0.22
N LEU A 225 13.41 18.74 1.30
CA LEU A 225 12.02 18.29 1.44
C LEU A 225 11.10 19.02 0.47
N LYS A 226 11.25 20.34 0.32
CA LYS A 226 10.49 21.13 -0.67
C LYS A 226 10.74 20.64 -2.10
N ARG A 227 12.00 20.40 -2.47
CA ARG A 227 12.34 19.82 -3.79
C ARG A 227 11.76 18.41 -3.97
N PHE A 228 11.83 17.59 -2.93
CA PHE A 228 11.30 16.23 -2.96
C PHE A 228 9.79 16.20 -3.16
N ILE A 229 9.02 16.97 -2.37
CA ILE A 229 7.55 17.04 -2.49
C ILE A 229 7.15 17.55 -3.87
N ARG A 230 7.81 18.61 -4.38
CA ARG A 230 7.56 19.11 -5.75
C ARG A 230 7.89 18.09 -6.83
N TYR A 231 8.94 17.30 -6.63
CA TYR A 231 9.28 16.22 -7.56
C TYR A 231 8.20 15.13 -7.57
N ARG A 232 7.67 14.73 -6.40
CA ARG A 232 6.57 13.77 -6.30
C ARG A 232 5.26 14.29 -6.88
N ALA A 233 4.97 15.58 -6.76
CA ALA A 233 3.83 16.18 -7.44
C ALA A 233 3.96 16.17 -8.98
N ARG A 234 5.19 16.26 -9.49
CA ARG A 234 5.47 16.24 -10.93
C ARG A 234 5.41 14.83 -11.53
N GLN A 235 5.99 13.86 -10.83
CA GLN A 235 6.35 12.56 -11.42
C GLN A 235 5.75 11.36 -10.67
N GLY A 236 4.95 11.59 -9.62
CA GLY A 236 4.38 10.52 -8.79
C GLY A 236 5.39 9.90 -7.81
N TRP A 237 4.86 9.03 -6.95
CA TRP A 237 5.63 8.31 -5.92
C TRP A 237 6.37 7.11 -6.50
N GLY A 238 7.61 6.87 -6.06
CA GLY A 238 8.38 5.72 -6.49
C GLY A 238 7.96 4.46 -5.74
N GLU A 239 7.62 4.58 -4.46
CA GLU A 239 6.90 3.54 -3.71
C GLU A 239 5.39 3.61 -3.97
N PHE A 240 5.02 3.61 -5.26
CA PHE A 240 3.66 3.85 -5.72
C PHE A 240 2.65 2.90 -5.08
N ASP A 241 1.54 3.47 -4.60
CA ASP A 241 0.32 2.77 -4.20
C ASP A 241 0.55 1.62 -3.23
N SER A 242 1.64 1.69 -2.45
CA SER A 242 1.97 0.66 -1.50
C SER A 242 0.91 0.56 -0.42
N GLY A 243 0.34 -0.64 -0.25
CA GLY A 243 -0.65 -0.91 0.79
C GLY A 243 -0.13 -0.68 2.22
N GLY A 244 1.19 -0.59 2.44
CA GLY A 244 1.76 -0.36 3.77
C GLY A 244 2.87 0.70 3.87
N TYR A 245 3.67 0.93 2.82
CA TYR A 245 4.71 1.98 2.87
C TYR A 245 4.14 3.38 2.58
N MET A 246 3.01 3.50 1.87
CA MET A 246 2.32 4.79 1.71
C MET A 246 2.03 5.42 3.08
N PHE A 247 1.60 4.62 4.05
CA PHE A 247 1.31 5.07 5.40
C PHE A 247 2.52 5.71 6.10
N LEU A 248 3.72 5.16 5.91
CA LEU A 248 4.96 5.70 6.49
C LEU A 248 5.27 7.09 5.91
N SER A 249 5.20 7.21 4.59
CA SER A 249 5.38 8.47 3.89
C SER A 249 4.32 9.49 4.28
N PHE A 250 3.06 9.07 4.38
CA PHE A 250 1.94 9.92 4.77
C PHE A 250 2.15 10.50 6.18
N ASN A 251 2.57 9.69 7.15
CA ASN A 251 2.84 10.18 8.50
C ASN A 251 4.03 11.15 8.56
N ALA A 252 5.03 11.00 7.70
CA ALA A 252 6.10 12.00 7.58
C ALA A 252 5.56 13.33 7.04
N ILE A 253 4.72 13.28 5.99
CA ILE A 253 4.03 14.46 5.44
C ILE A 253 3.16 15.14 6.51
N LEU A 254 2.38 14.38 7.30
CA LEU A 254 1.59 14.95 8.40
C LEU A 254 2.48 15.61 9.47
N SER A 255 3.61 15.00 9.81
CA SER A 255 4.55 15.60 10.78
C SER A 255 5.09 16.95 10.27
N LEU A 256 5.35 17.08 8.96
CA LEU A 256 5.73 18.37 8.36
C LEU A 256 4.57 19.38 8.41
N TYR A 257 3.35 18.94 8.11
CA TYR A 257 2.17 19.80 8.15
C TYR A 257 1.92 20.37 9.55
N ASP A 258 2.04 19.56 10.60
CA ASP A 258 1.75 19.99 11.96
C ASP A 258 2.90 20.78 12.60
N PHE A 259 4.16 20.43 12.31
CA PHE A 259 5.31 20.89 13.09
C PHE A 259 6.34 21.75 12.33
N SER A 260 6.24 21.90 11.00
CA SER A 260 7.15 22.79 10.24
C SER A 260 6.96 24.26 10.62
N GLN A 261 8.05 24.98 10.87
CA GLN A 261 8.05 26.44 11.01
C GLN A 261 8.20 27.18 9.65
N ASP A 262 8.54 26.45 8.58
CA ASP A 262 8.49 26.95 7.20
C ASP A 262 7.06 26.80 6.64
N GLU A 263 6.38 27.93 6.42
CA GLU A 263 4.99 27.99 5.93
C GLU A 263 4.84 27.45 4.50
N GLU A 264 5.85 27.61 3.64
CA GLU A 264 5.84 27.05 2.29
C GLU A 264 5.89 25.52 2.36
N LEU A 265 6.79 24.96 3.17
CA LEU A 265 6.90 23.52 3.37
C LEU A 265 5.64 22.93 4.01
N LYS A 266 5.04 23.63 4.98
CA LYS A 266 3.77 23.24 5.60
C LYS A 266 2.64 23.19 4.58
N THR A 267 2.55 24.21 3.70
CA THR A 267 1.57 24.27 2.62
C THR A 267 1.75 23.12 1.63
N LEU A 268 2.99 22.89 1.17
CA LEU A 268 3.34 21.77 0.29
C LEU A 268 3.00 20.40 0.91
N ALA A 269 3.24 20.23 2.22
CA ALA A 269 2.88 19.02 2.94
C ALA A 269 1.35 18.80 2.98
N GLY A 270 0.57 19.83 3.29
CA GLY A 270 -0.90 19.76 3.27
C GLY A 270 -1.47 19.46 1.88
N MET A 271 -0.91 20.06 0.83
CA MET A 271 -1.26 19.76 -0.56
C MET A 271 -0.93 18.30 -0.90
N MET A 272 0.27 17.82 -0.55
CA MET A 272 0.67 16.44 -0.83
C MET A 272 -0.17 15.41 -0.07
N ALA A 273 -0.56 15.69 1.18
CA ALA A 273 -1.48 14.81 1.92
C ALA A 273 -2.83 14.65 1.21
N ASN A 274 -3.37 15.72 0.64
CA ASN A 274 -4.59 15.64 -0.19
C ASN A 274 -4.38 14.82 -1.47
N VAL A 275 -3.25 15.00 -2.16
CA VAL A 275 -2.90 14.21 -3.35
C VAL A 275 -2.84 12.73 -3.01
N MET A 276 -2.10 12.34 -1.97
CA MET A 276 -1.96 10.93 -1.57
C MET A 276 -3.31 10.29 -1.23
N LEU A 277 -4.21 11.02 -0.57
CA LEU A 277 -5.55 10.54 -0.24
C LEU A 277 -6.46 10.40 -1.47
N ALA A 278 -6.42 11.36 -2.40
CA ALA A 278 -7.23 11.26 -3.62
C ALA A 278 -6.71 10.21 -4.59
N ASP A 279 -5.38 10.08 -4.70
CA ASP A 279 -4.69 9.03 -5.46
C ASP A 279 -5.14 7.62 -5.00
N MET A 280 -5.10 7.40 -3.69
CA MET A 280 -5.67 6.19 -3.07
C MET A 280 -7.16 6.04 -3.37
N ALA A 281 -7.93 7.12 -3.29
CA ALA A 281 -9.38 7.10 -3.45
C ALA A 281 -9.79 6.63 -4.85
N VAL A 282 -9.18 7.16 -5.92
CA VAL A 282 -9.56 6.82 -7.30
C VAL A 282 -9.23 5.37 -7.69
N ASP A 283 -8.35 4.73 -6.93
CA ASP A 283 -8.00 3.31 -7.07
C ASP A 283 -8.63 2.44 -5.98
N THR A 284 -9.66 2.92 -5.27
CA THR A 284 -10.33 2.18 -4.19
C THR A 284 -11.80 1.95 -4.50
N VAL A 285 -12.32 0.75 -4.19
CA VAL A 285 -13.76 0.47 -4.16
C VAL A 285 -14.17 -0.05 -2.78
N PHE A 286 -15.07 0.66 -2.10
CA PHE A 286 -15.58 0.32 -0.77
C PHE A 286 -14.52 -0.01 0.30
N GLY A 287 -13.30 0.52 0.22
CA GLY A 287 -12.24 0.20 1.18
C GLY A 287 -11.21 -0.80 0.67
N VAL A 288 -11.51 -1.47 -0.44
CA VAL A 288 -10.58 -2.33 -1.15
C VAL A 288 -9.76 -1.47 -2.11
N TYR A 289 -8.48 -1.29 -1.78
CA TYR A 289 -7.54 -0.65 -2.68
C TYR A 289 -7.25 -1.62 -3.82
N GLY A 290 -7.27 -1.17 -5.07
CA GLY A 290 -7.11 -1.99 -6.29
C GLY A 290 -5.77 -1.78 -6.96
N GLY A 291 -5.70 -2.12 -8.25
CA GLY A 291 -4.59 -1.74 -9.12
C GLY A 291 -3.26 -2.43 -8.88
N ALA A 292 -2.28 -2.09 -9.74
CA ALA A 292 -0.89 -2.46 -9.56
C ALA A 292 -0.26 -1.67 -8.41
N ARG A 293 0.70 -2.25 -7.68
CA ARG A 293 1.31 -1.64 -6.49
C ARG A 293 2.80 -1.92 -6.38
N GLY A 294 3.54 -0.96 -5.89
CA GLY A 294 4.95 -1.10 -5.53
C GLY A 294 5.11 -1.35 -4.04
N ARG A 295 6.20 -2.01 -3.65
CA ARG A 295 6.55 -2.23 -2.24
C ARG A 295 5.41 -2.89 -1.46
N VAL A 296 4.87 -3.99 -1.95
CA VAL A 296 3.84 -4.76 -1.25
C VAL A 296 4.43 -5.97 -0.55
N LYS A 297 3.76 -6.41 0.52
CA LYS A 297 4.04 -7.67 1.20
C LYS A 297 2.77 -8.55 1.22
N GLY A 298 2.47 -9.18 2.35
CA GLY A 298 1.30 -10.05 2.53
C GLY A 298 -0.05 -9.37 2.24
N GLN A 299 -0.10 -8.04 2.16
CA GLN A 299 -1.32 -7.29 1.79
C GLN A 299 -1.86 -7.64 0.40
N VAL A 300 -1.06 -8.23 -0.49
CA VAL A 300 -1.57 -8.71 -1.79
C VAL A 300 -2.55 -9.87 -1.65
N LEU A 301 -2.45 -10.65 -0.56
CA LEU A 301 -3.32 -11.79 -0.28
C LEU A 301 -4.52 -11.40 0.56
N ASP A 302 -4.29 -10.55 1.57
CA ASP A 302 -5.32 -10.06 2.48
C ASP A 302 -5.03 -8.58 2.81
N GLN A 303 -5.84 -7.67 2.27
CA GLN A 303 -5.66 -6.24 2.50
C GLN A 303 -6.04 -5.81 3.91
N GLY A 304 -6.72 -6.65 4.69
CA GLY A 304 -7.18 -6.38 6.06
C GLY A 304 -6.26 -6.95 7.13
N ARG A 305 -5.28 -7.78 6.72
CA ARG A 305 -4.33 -8.42 7.62
C ARG A 305 -2.97 -8.43 6.96
N ASP A 306 -1.97 -7.87 7.64
CA ASP A 306 -0.63 -7.98 7.12
C ASP A 306 0.01 -9.34 7.47
N GLY A 307 0.36 -10.08 6.41
CA GLY A 307 1.34 -11.16 6.47
C GLY A 307 0.82 -12.55 6.77
N GLU A 308 1.59 -13.54 6.30
CA GLU A 308 1.54 -14.91 6.78
C GLU A 308 1.82 -14.95 8.28
N ARG A 309 1.32 -15.97 9.01
CA ARG A 309 1.68 -16.20 10.43
C ARG A 309 3.21 -16.12 10.61
N GLY A 310 3.71 -15.02 11.17
CA GLY A 310 5.13 -14.85 11.54
C GLY A 310 5.83 -13.58 11.04
N SER A 311 5.27 -12.83 10.08
CA SER A 311 5.78 -11.50 9.72
C SER A 311 5.17 -10.43 10.64
N PRO A 312 5.92 -9.43 11.14
CA PRO A 312 5.35 -8.37 11.95
C PRO A 312 4.39 -7.54 11.07
N PRO A 313 3.15 -7.30 11.51
CA PRO A 313 2.18 -6.61 10.69
C PRO A 313 2.57 -5.14 10.48
N MET A 314 2.83 -4.80 9.23
CA MET A 314 2.89 -3.48 8.66
C MET A 314 1.47 -2.89 8.51
N TYR A 315 1.45 -1.56 8.48
CA TYR A 315 0.26 -0.76 8.24
C TYR A 315 -0.51 -1.21 7.02
N THR A 316 -1.82 -1.04 7.10
CA THR A 316 -2.65 -1.02 5.91
C THR A 316 -3.02 0.43 5.61
N VAL A 317 -3.43 0.71 4.38
CA VAL A 317 -4.05 1.99 4.07
C VAL A 317 -5.48 2.07 4.62
N ASN A 318 -6.04 0.96 5.12
CA ASN A 318 -7.40 0.89 5.66
C ASN A 318 -7.60 1.82 6.85
N GLU A 319 -6.58 2.04 7.69
CA GLU A 319 -6.64 3.01 8.76
C GLU A 319 -6.91 4.42 8.24
N LEU A 320 -6.29 4.79 7.12
CA LEU A 320 -6.50 6.10 6.48
C LEU A 320 -7.89 6.15 5.84
N GLN A 321 -8.33 5.08 5.20
CA GLN A 321 -9.67 4.97 4.61
C GLN A 321 -10.77 5.07 5.67
N TYR A 322 -10.61 4.38 6.80
CA TYR A 322 -11.50 4.45 7.94
C TYR A 322 -11.51 5.84 8.54
N LEU A 323 -10.34 6.41 8.83
CA LEU A 323 -10.22 7.68 9.51
C LEU A 323 -10.74 8.85 8.65
N TYR A 324 -10.34 8.92 7.37
CA TYR A 324 -10.64 10.07 6.52
C TYR A 324 -11.90 9.90 5.68
N PHE A 325 -12.28 8.69 5.29
CA PHE A 325 -13.43 8.43 4.40
C PHE A 325 -14.57 7.66 5.07
N GLY A 326 -14.30 6.92 6.13
CA GLY A 326 -15.32 6.14 6.84
C GLY A 326 -15.62 4.82 6.16
N LEU A 327 -14.66 4.36 5.35
CA LEU A 327 -14.67 3.06 4.70
C LEU A 327 -13.88 2.06 5.55
N VAL A 328 -14.25 0.77 5.54
CA VAL A 328 -13.59 -0.31 6.30
C VAL A 328 -13.68 -0.13 7.83
N ASP A 329 -14.58 -0.86 8.50
CA ASP A 329 -14.71 -0.78 9.97
C ASP A 329 -13.76 -1.78 10.67
N PRO A 330 -12.97 -1.37 11.68
CA PRO A 330 -12.07 -2.27 12.40
C PRO A 330 -12.77 -3.41 13.18
N GLU A 331 -14.01 -3.22 13.66
CA GLU A 331 -14.79 -4.26 14.34
C GLU A 331 -16.30 -4.07 14.05
N PRO A 332 -16.91 -4.76 13.07
CA PRO A 332 -18.34 -4.62 12.84
C PRO A 332 -19.13 -5.08 14.07
N GLU A 333 -20.07 -4.25 14.54
CA GLU A 333 -21.01 -4.65 15.59
C GLU A 333 -21.76 -5.93 15.16
N SER A 334 -21.88 -6.86 16.10
CA SER A 334 -22.35 -8.24 15.92
C SER A 334 -23.39 -8.43 14.81
N GLY A 335 -23.02 -9.18 13.77
CA GLY A 335 -23.96 -9.67 12.76
C GLY A 335 -24.06 -8.87 11.46
N GLN A 336 -23.39 -7.72 11.34
CA GLN A 336 -23.08 -7.16 10.02
C GLN A 336 -21.88 -7.92 9.43
N GLU A 337 -22.25 -8.96 8.67
CA GLU A 337 -21.49 -9.73 7.69
C GLU A 337 -20.07 -9.22 7.43
N ARG A 338 -19.06 -10.06 7.69
CA ARG A 338 -17.74 -10.31 7.02
C ARG A 338 -17.07 -9.26 6.09
N LEU A 339 -17.63 -8.09 5.90
CA LEU A 339 -17.29 -7.05 4.94
C LEU A 339 -16.27 -6.14 5.61
N LEU A 340 -15.01 -6.37 5.25
CA LEU A 340 -13.92 -5.42 5.43
C LEU A 340 -13.65 -5.03 6.90
N SER A 341 -13.27 -6.01 7.70
CA SER A 341 -12.63 -5.79 9.01
C SER A 341 -11.10 -5.86 8.89
N PHE A 342 -10.38 -4.93 9.51
CA PHE A 342 -8.91 -5.00 9.63
C PHE A 342 -8.49 -5.18 11.09
N THR A 343 -7.33 -5.80 11.32
CA THR A 343 -6.82 -5.95 12.70
C THR A 343 -6.24 -4.60 13.15
N PRO A 344 -6.78 -3.96 14.20
CA PRO A 344 -6.24 -2.70 14.68
C PRO A 344 -4.83 -2.88 15.25
N MET A 345 -4.18 -1.73 15.47
CA MET A 345 -2.80 -1.58 15.94
C MET A 345 -2.34 -2.67 16.91
N ASN A 346 -1.31 -3.42 16.54
CA ASN A 346 -0.60 -4.26 17.50
C ASN A 346 0.84 -3.76 17.75
N TYR A 347 1.35 -4.17 18.90
CA TYR A 347 2.51 -3.66 19.64
C TYR A 347 3.84 -3.54 18.86
N TRP A 348 3.93 -4.05 17.62
CA TRP A 348 5.10 -3.92 16.74
C TRP A 348 5.09 -2.66 15.84
N GLN A 349 4.01 -1.90 15.84
CA GLN A 349 3.80 -0.81 14.89
C GLN A 349 4.47 0.52 15.32
N ARG A 350 5.08 1.23 14.36
CA ARG A 350 5.61 2.63 14.46
C ARG A 350 4.42 3.61 14.66
N SER A 351 4.59 4.82 15.21
CA SER A 351 3.43 5.66 15.58
C SER A 351 2.62 6.12 14.37
N ASN A 352 1.31 6.16 14.58
CA ASN A 352 0.34 6.64 13.61
C ASN A 352 0.10 8.15 13.80
N GLU A 353 0.82 8.97 13.05
CA GLU A 353 0.66 10.44 13.14
C GLU A 353 -0.74 10.89 12.72
N SER A 354 -1.43 10.14 11.85
CA SER A 354 -2.81 10.46 11.48
C SER A 354 -3.78 10.48 12.68
N LEU A 355 -3.46 9.79 13.78
CA LEU A 355 -4.25 9.84 15.02
C LEU A 355 -4.07 11.12 15.83
N PHE A 356 -3.07 11.93 15.52
CA PHE A 356 -2.76 13.14 16.28
C PHE A 356 -2.76 14.40 15.44
N SER A 357 -2.61 14.26 14.13
CA SER A 357 -2.53 15.36 13.21
C SER A 357 -3.78 16.24 13.22
N SER A 358 -3.55 17.54 13.02
CA SER A 358 -4.60 18.53 12.80
C SER A 358 -5.14 18.50 11.36
N PHE A 359 -4.46 17.81 10.43
CA PHE A 359 -4.82 17.76 9.03
C PHE A 359 -6.24 17.22 8.81
N ARG A 360 -7.00 17.92 7.96
CA ARG A 360 -8.27 17.44 7.40
C ARG A 360 -8.21 17.56 5.88
N PRO A 361 -8.61 16.53 5.13
CA PRO A 361 -8.63 16.60 3.68
C PRO A 361 -9.65 17.65 3.22
N LEU A 362 -9.42 18.21 2.03
CA LEU A 362 -10.39 19.09 1.38
C LEU A 362 -11.68 18.31 1.08
N ASP A 363 -12.83 18.98 1.14
CA ASP A 363 -14.14 18.39 0.85
C ASP A 363 -14.16 17.62 -0.47
N ILE A 364 -13.51 18.14 -1.51
CA ILE A 364 -13.45 17.48 -2.83
C ILE A 364 -12.77 16.12 -2.78
N VAL A 365 -11.76 15.93 -1.93
CA VAL A 365 -11.07 14.64 -1.75
C VAL A 365 -12.01 13.62 -1.12
N VAL A 366 -12.80 14.04 -0.13
CA VAL A 366 -13.82 13.18 0.51
C VAL A 366 -14.96 12.87 -0.48
N ARG A 367 -15.40 13.83 -1.30
CA ARG A 367 -16.39 13.57 -2.36
C ARG A 367 -15.89 12.58 -3.37
N ILE A 368 -14.67 12.77 -3.87
CA ILE A 368 -14.02 11.82 -4.76
C ILE A 368 -14.06 10.45 -4.11
N ALA A 369 -13.65 10.29 -2.84
CA ALA A 369 -13.64 9.02 -2.12
C ALA A 369 -14.98 8.28 -2.04
N LEU A 370 -16.09 9.01 -1.94
CA LEU A 370 -17.40 8.44 -1.60
C LEU A 370 -18.40 8.41 -2.77
N ASP A 371 -18.21 9.25 -3.78
CA ASP A 371 -19.20 9.48 -4.83
C ASP A 371 -18.56 9.35 -6.22
N ARG A 372 -18.48 8.10 -6.69
CA ARG A 372 -18.03 7.71 -8.03
C ARG A 372 -18.99 6.67 -8.63
N PRO A 373 -20.19 7.07 -9.08
CA PRO A 373 -21.27 6.14 -9.42
C PRO A 373 -21.08 5.44 -10.76
N GLU A 374 -20.24 5.98 -11.64
CA GLU A 374 -20.01 5.45 -12.98
C GLU A 374 -18.65 4.75 -13.09
N PRO A 375 -18.55 3.68 -13.89
CA PRO A 375 -17.27 3.08 -14.22
C PRO A 375 -16.35 4.06 -14.94
N TYR A 376 -15.05 3.96 -14.69
CA TYR A 376 -14.04 4.77 -15.38
C TYR A 376 -12.68 4.07 -15.45
N VAL A 377 -11.86 4.58 -16.37
CA VAL A 377 -10.45 4.24 -16.45
C VAL A 377 -9.66 5.27 -15.64
N ASN A 378 -8.76 4.81 -14.79
CA ASN A 378 -7.71 5.60 -14.18
C ASN A 378 -6.37 5.19 -14.80
N LYS A 379 -5.74 6.14 -15.50
CA LYS A 379 -4.38 5.99 -16.02
C LYS A 379 -3.44 6.84 -15.18
N GLU A 380 -2.31 6.24 -14.82
CA GLU A 380 -1.34 6.95 -14.01
C GLU A 380 0.07 6.65 -14.46
N ARG A 381 0.89 7.68 -14.40
CA ARG A 381 2.32 7.57 -14.59
C ARG A 381 2.99 7.85 -13.27
N LYS A 382 3.76 6.89 -12.78
CA LYS A 382 4.51 7.01 -11.53
C LYS A 382 5.99 6.81 -11.81
N HIS A 383 6.80 7.52 -11.06
CA HIS A 383 8.25 7.47 -11.15
C HIS A 383 8.81 6.07 -10.81
N LEU A 384 9.96 5.70 -11.38
CA LEU A 384 10.60 4.41 -11.09
C LEU A 384 11.13 4.34 -9.66
N HIS A 385 10.76 3.30 -8.92
CA HIS A 385 11.27 3.07 -7.57
C HIS A 385 12.81 2.92 -7.55
N ASN A 386 13.53 3.84 -6.89
CA ASN A 386 14.98 3.76 -6.85
C ASN A 386 15.59 4.54 -5.65
N MET A 387 16.78 4.14 -5.18
CA MET A 387 17.52 4.84 -4.10
C MET A 387 18.33 6.07 -4.56
N ALA A 388 18.82 6.06 -5.80
CA ALA A 388 19.61 7.13 -6.43
C ALA A 388 18.86 8.47 -6.52
N ASP A 389 17.53 8.47 -6.64
CA ASP A 389 16.72 9.71 -6.69
C ASP A 389 16.53 10.33 -5.31
N VAL A 390 16.79 9.53 -4.30
CA VAL A 390 16.74 9.93 -2.90
C VAL A 390 18.16 10.35 -2.44
N VAL A 391 19.22 9.85 -3.07
CA VAL A 391 20.62 10.31 -2.92
C VAL A 391 21.39 10.00 -4.23
N PRO A 392 21.83 10.92 -5.14
CA PRO A 392 21.87 12.40 -5.14
C PRO A 392 21.45 13.10 -6.47
N LEU A 393 20.96 14.34 -6.40
CA LEU A 393 21.10 15.43 -7.41
C LEU A 393 20.71 15.21 -8.90
N GLN A 394 20.38 14.01 -9.39
CA GLN A 394 19.84 13.75 -10.72
C GLN A 394 18.74 12.70 -10.65
N PRO A 395 17.47 13.05 -10.93
CA PRO A 395 16.40 12.08 -10.98
C PRO A 395 16.64 11.08 -12.12
N LEU A 396 16.34 9.82 -11.87
CA LEU A 396 16.27 8.78 -12.88
C LEU A 396 15.15 9.13 -13.85
N GLU A 397 15.50 9.26 -15.12
CA GLU A 397 14.52 9.28 -16.19
C GLU A 397 13.88 7.89 -16.32
N GLY A 398 12.55 7.86 -16.28
CA GLY A 398 11.77 6.65 -16.44
C GLY A 398 10.57 6.61 -15.51
N SER A 399 9.60 5.77 -15.86
CA SER A 399 8.33 5.66 -15.15
C SER A 399 7.62 4.34 -15.42
N ILE A 400 6.67 4.03 -14.56
CA ILE A 400 5.66 3.00 -14.78
C ILE A 400 4.35 3.60 -15.28
N ARG A 401 3.57 2.78 -15.99
CA ARG A 401 2.20 3.09 -16.43
C ARG A 401 1.23 2.14 -15.74
N LYS A 402 0.38 2.67 -14.88
CA LYS A 402 -0.72 1.95 -14.25
C LYS A 402 -2.00 2.19 -15.03
N TYR A 403 -2.79 1.14 -15.17
CA TYR A 403 -4.14 1.21 -15.70
C TYR A 403 -5.07 0.52 -14.73
N THR A 404 -6.11 1.23 -14.30
CA THR A 404 -7.14 0.70 -13.42
C THR A 404 -8.51 0.92 -14.06
N TRP A 405 -9.29 -0.15 -14.15
CA TRP A 405 -10.72 -0.13 -14.45
C TRP A 405 -11.48 -0.18 -13.13
N TYR A 406 -12.08 0.95 -12.78
CA TYR A 406 -12.95 1.08 -11.63
C TYR A 406 -14.39 0.82 -12.05
N THR A 407 -15.12 0.06 -11.23
CA THR A 407 -16.58 0.04 -11.22
C THR A 407 -17.08 0.23 -9.79
N PRO A 408 -18.36 0.61 -9.59
CA PRO A 408 -18.94 0.61 -8.25
C PRO A 408 -19.01 -0.76 -7.58
N GLN A 409 -18.72 -1.86 -8.30
CA GLN A 409 -18.86 -3.23 -7.79
C GLN A 409 -17.52 -3.97 -7.65
N TYR A 410 -16.51 -3.61 -8.42
CA TYR A 410 -15.19 -4.24 -8.40
C TYR A 410 -14.14 -3.31 -8.99
N ILE A 411 -12.87 -3.67 -8.80
CA ILE A 411 -11.77 -2.93 -9.41
C ILE A 411 -10.75 -3.91 -9.98
N MET A 412 -10.32 -3.67 -11.22
CA MET A 412 -9.28 -4.45 -11.88
C MET A 412 -8.19 -3.49 -12.34
N GLY A 413 -6.93 -3.78 -12.05
CA GLY A 413 -5.87 -2.95 -12.60
C GLY A 413 -4.62 -3.74 -12.91
N SER A 414 -3.73 -3.10 -13.65
CA SER A 414 -2.49 -3.70 -14.14
C SER A 414 -1.37 -2.68 -14.28
N LEU A 415 -0.14 -3.19 -14.27
CA LEU A 415 1.03 -2.43 -14.70
C LEU A 415 1.24 -2.67 -16.19
N GLN A 416 0.84 -1.70 -17.03
CA GLN A 416 0.92 -1.87 -18.47
C GLN A 416 2.34 -1.77 -19.01
N TRP A 417 3.16 -0.91 -18.40
CA TRP A 417 4.54 -0.70 -18.83
C TRP A 417 5.43 -0.23 -17.67
N GLN A 418 6.71 -0.56 -17.76
CA GLN A 418 7.75 -0.07 -16.89
C GLN A 418 8.97 0.22 -17.74
N ASP A 419 9.42 1.47 -17.73
CA ASP A 419 10.65 1.83 -18.45
C ASP A 419 11.83 1.03 -17.90
N PRO A 420 12.79 0.64 -18.76
CA PRO A 420 13.97 -0.07 -18.32
C PRO A 420 14.81 0.83 -17.42
N TYR A 421 15.41 0.22 -16.39
CA TYR A 421 16.42 0.91 -15.60
C TYR A 421 17.72 1.02 -16.41
N PRO A 422 18.45 2.15 -16.36
CA PRO A 422 19.77 2.28 -16.95
C PRO A 422 20.72 1.18 -16.48
N ALA A 423 21.41 0.54 -17.42
CA ALA A 423 22.21 -0.67 -17.18
C ALA A 423 23.31 -0.52 -16.12
N ASP A 424 23.88 0.69 -15.98
CA ASP A 424 24.97 0.98 -15.04
C ASP A 424 24.51 1.52 -13.68
N LEU A 425 23.20 1.70 -13.49
CA LEU A 425 22.69 2.13 -12.20
C LEU A 425 22.63 0.94 -11.25
N LYS A 426 23.34 1.07 -10.12
CA LYS A 426 23.19 0.16 -8.97
C LYS A 426 21.74 0.02 -8.50
N ALA A 427 20.88 0.98 -8.84
CA ALA A 427 19.46 0.96 -8.52
C ALA A 427 18.62 0.11 -9.49
N GLY A 428 19.15 -0.36 -10.63
CA GLY A 428 18.43 -1.23 -11.56
C GLY A 428 17.97 -2.56 -10.93
N VAL A 429 18.59 -2.91 -9.82
CA VAL A 429 18.19 -4.01 -8.94
C VAL A 429 16.73 -3.86 -8.47
N TYR A 430 16.22 -2.64 -8.27
CA TYR A 430 14.85 -2.37 -7.82
C TYR A 430 13.75 -2.64 -8.84
N ALA A 431 14.11 -2.97 -10.09
CA ALA A 431 13.11 -3.33 -11.07
C ALA A 431 12.27 -4.52 -10.58
N LYS A 432 10.94 -4.34 -10.55
CA LYS A 432 9.97 -5.32 -10.05
C LYS A 432 10.10 -5.69 -8.56
N HIS A 433 10.86 -4.92 -7.78
CA HIS A 433 11.09 -5.19 -6.36
C HIS A 433 9.80 -5.04 -5.53
N GLN A 434 9.33 -6.15 -4.93
CA GLN A 434 8.09 -6.18 -4.14
C GLN A 434 6.91 -5.57 -4.91
N GLN A 435 6.86 -5.86 -6.22
CA GLN A 435 5.88 -5.28 -7.12
C GLN A 435 4.75 -6.28 -7.38
N HIS A 436 3.52 -5.79 -7.32
CA HIS A 436 2.33 -6.49 -7.72
C HIS A 436 1.80 -5.83 -8.98
N ASP A 437 1.88 -6.53 -10.11
CA ASP A 437 1.51 -5.97 -11.41
C ASP A 437 0.00 -5.98 -11.66
N GLY A 438 -0.81 -6.25 -10.61
CA GLY A 438 -2.26 -6.08 -10.61
C GLY A 438 -3.06 -7.38 -10.68
N GLY A 439 -4.37 -7.23 -10.82
CA GLY A 439 -5.38 -8.28 -10.76
C GLY A 439 -6.78 -7.71 -10.47
N LEU A 440 -7.72 -8.60 -10.16
CA LEU A 440 -9.10 -8.29 -9.78
C LEU A 440 -9.24 -8.21 -8.26
N SER A 441 -9.95 -7.20 -7.79
CA SER A 441 -10.30 -7.02 -6.39
C SER A 441 -11.81 -6.79 -6.23
N ILE A 442 -12.44 -7.56 -5.35
CA ILE A 442 -13.89 -7.52 -5.12
C ILE A 442 -14.15 -7.08 -3.68
N PRO A 443 -14.95 -6.01 -3.44
CA PRO A 443 -15.25 -5.48 -2.11
C PRO A 443 -16.23 -6.34 -1.29
N HIS A 444 -16.16 -7.67 -1.42
CA HIS A 444 -16.89 -8.62 -0.58
C HIS A 444 -16.07 -9.10 0.63
N GLY A 445 -14.75 -8.90 0.60
CA GLY A 445 -13.86 -9.20 1.71
C GLY A 445 -12.42 -8.80 1.37
N THR A 446 -11.59 -8.62 2.40
CA THR A 446 -10.22 -8.12 2.25
C THR A 446 -9.26 -9.10 1.58
N SER A 447 -9.66 -10.36 1.42
CA SER A 447 -8.90 -11.39 0.70
C SER A 447 -9.62 -11.86 -0.57
N THR A 448 -10.63 -11.13 -1.06
CA THR A 448 -11.36 -11.49 -2.27
C THR A 448 -10.70 -10.88 -3.50
N HIS A 449 -9.56 -11.48 -3.88
CA HIS A 449 -8.72 -11.02 -4.98
C HIS A 449 -8.31 -12.18 -5.88
N ILE A 450 -8.14 -11.92 -7.17
CA ILE A 450 -7.58 -12.86 -8.14
C ILE A 450 -6.42 -12.18 -8.85
N PHE A 451 -5.26 -12.82 -8.86
CA PHE A 451 -4.09 -12.35 -9.61
C PHE A 451 -3.17 -13.50 -9.99
N VAL A 452 -2.38 -13.29 -11.04
CA VAL A 452 -1.38 -14.25 -11.54
C VAL A 452 0.01 -13.68 -11.33
N HIS A 453 0.97 -14.53 -10.97
CA HIS A 453 2.32 -14.13 -10.59
C HIS A 453 3.36 -15.22 -10.92
N HIS A 454 4.64 -14.86 -10.93
CA HIS A 454 5.78 -15.79 -10.96
C HIS A 454 6.45 -15.81 -9.57
N PRO A 455 6.44 -16.95 -8.86
CA PRO A 455 6.81 -16.98 -7.45
C PRO A 455 8.27 -16.59 -7.18
N GLY A 456 8.47 -15.76 -6.15
CA GLY A 456 9.79 -15.34 -5.66
C GLY A 456 10.51 -16.41 -4.83
N ASN A 457 11.83 -16.25 -4.65
CA ASN A 457 12.74 -17.27 -4.13
C ASN A 457 13.40 -17.00 -2.76
N GLY A 458 13.02 -15.95 -2.01
CA GLY A 458 13.72 -15.60 -0.77
C GLY A 458 12.99 -14.72 0.26
N ASP A 459 13.70 -14.30 1.31
CA ASP A 459 13.12 -13.59 2.47
C ASP A 459 12.68 -12.13 2.18
N ILE A 460 13.22 -11.50 1.13
CA ILE A 460 12.89 -10.14 0.68
C ILE A 460 11.83 -10.16 -0.46
N HIS A 461 11.75 -11.29 -1.16
CA HIS A 461 10.89 -11.57 -2.32
C HIS A 461 10.11 -12.84 -2.05
N THR A 462 8.94 -12.67 -1.43
CA THR A 462 8.16 -13.84 -1.03
C THR A 462 7.53 -14.50 -2.24
N TYR A 463 6.93 -15.64 -1.97
CA TYR A 463 6.25 -16.46 -2.95
C TYR A 463 5.16 -15.70 -3.74
N TRP A 464 4.60 -14.60 -3.22
CA TRP A 464 3.50 -13.85 -3.84
C TRP A 464 3.83 -12.40 -4.21
N GLU A 465 5.08 -11.98 -3.99
CA GLU A 465 5.53 -10.61 -4.15
C GLU A 465 6.58 -10.57 -5.27
N GLY A 466 6.51 -9.57 -6.16
CA GLY A 466 7.36 -9.45 -7.35
C GLY A 466 8.82 -9.83 -7.13
N ASP A 467 9.34 -10.71 -8.00
CA ASP A 467 10.72 -11.19 -7.88
C ASP A 467 11.73 -10.21 -8.50
N PHE A 468 12.81 -10.02 -7.76
CA PHE A 468 13.79 -8.96 -7.97
C PHE A 468 14.53 -9.10 -9.30
N GLY A 469 14.32 -8.15 -10.19
CA GLY A 469 14.96 -8.18 -11.50
C GLY A 469 14.63 -9.44 -12.30
N CYS A 470 13.59 -10.22 -11.98
CA CYS A 470 13.14 -11.34 -12.84
C CYS A 470 12.81 -10.79 -14.23
N LEU A 471 12.16 -9.62 -14.26
CA LEU A 471 11.68 -8.93 -15.48
C LEU A 471 10.82 -9.80 -16.40
N CYS A 472 10.45 -11.01 -15.96
CA CYS A 472 9.85 -12.07 -16.74
C CYS A 472 8.42 -11.78 -17.17
N ARG A 473 7.74 -10.86 -16.47
CA ARG A 473 6.33 -10.56 -16.69
C ARG A 473 6.13 -9.27 -17.50
N ASP A 474 5.25 -9.35 -18.49
CA ASP A 474 4.51 -8.22 -19.03
C ASP A 474 3.02 -8.38 -18.74
N SER A 475 2.32 -7.27 -18.60
CA SER A 475 0.86 -7.27 -18.55
C SER A 475 0.29 -6.13 -19.37
N PHE A 476 -0.95 -6.31 -19.80
CA PHE A 476 -1.71 -5.28 -20.50
C PHE A 476 -3.19 -5.51 -20.22
N GLN A 477 -3.96 -4.42 -20.17
CA GLN A 477 -5.36 -4.48 -19.80
C GLN A 477 -6.13 -3.47 -20.63
N HIS A 478 -7.35 -3.84 -20.98
CA HIS A 478 -8.33 -2.89 -21.46
C HIS A 478 -9.65 -3.17 -20.73
N LYS A 479 -10.14 -2.14 -20.01
CA LYS A 479 -11.32 -2.24 -19.14
C LYS A 479 -11.24 -3.47 -18.22
N ALA A 480 -12.19 -4.40 -18.34
CA ALA A 480 -12.36 -5.52 -17.45
C ALA A 480 -11.60 -6.79 -17.88
N ALA A 481 -10.74 -6.74 -18.90
CA ALA A 481 -9.92 -7.86 -19.33
C ALA A 481 -8.41 -7.53 -19.26
N GLN A 482 -7.65 -8.41 -18.63
CA GLN A 482 -6.21 -8.32 -18.41
C GLN A 482 -5.49 -9.53 -19.00
N LEU A 483 -4.44 -9.27 -19.77
CA LEU A 483 -3.49 -10.26 -20.29
C LEU A 483 -2.19 -10.19 -19.49
N SER A 484 -1.56 -11.33 -19.26
CA SER A 484 -0.20 -11.42 -18.71
C SER A 484 0.63 -12.44 -19.49
N LEU A 485 1.86 -12.06 -19.83
CA LEU A 485 2.86 -12.93 -20.41
C LEU A 485 3.99 -13.14 -19.42
N PHE A 486 4.52 -14.36 -19.38
CA PHE A 486 5.66 -14.74 -18.55
C PHE A 486 6.70 -15.46 -19.40
N GLU A 487 7.88 -14.86 -19.51
CA GLU A 487 9.08 -15.49 -20.05
C GLU A 487 10.10 -15.62 -18.91
N ILE A 488 10.05 -16.75 -18.21
CA ILE A 488 10.82 -17.04 -17.00
C ILE A 488 12.25 -17.44 -17.41
N PRO A 489 13.29 -16.72 -16.98
CA PRO A 489 14.67 -17.07 -17.27
C PRO A 489 15.10 -18.40 -16.61
N ASP A 490 16.01 -19.12 -17.25
CA ASP A 490 16.55 -20.39 -16.73
C ASP A 490 17.21 -20.29 -15.35
N ARG A 491 17.67 -19.08 -14.97
CA ARG A 491 18.27 -18.83 -13.65
C ARG A 491 17.25 -18.91 -12.51
N GLU A 492 15.97 -18.77 -12.81
CA GLU A 492 14.93 -18.77 -11.79
C GLU A 492 14.60 -20.19 -11.33
N PRO A 493 14.49 -20.41 -10.00
CA PRO A 493 14.30 -21.76 -9.46
C PRO A 493 12.89 -22.31 -9.75
N TYR A 494 11.90 -21.42 -9.92
CA TYR A 494 10.52 -21.80 -10.18
C TYR A 494 10.20 -21.58 -11.66
N GLN A 495 10.19 -22.66 -12.43
CA GLN A 495 9.77 -22.66 -13.84
C GLN A 495 8.26 -22.91 -13.95
N LEU A 496 7.48 -22.05 -13.31
CA LEU A 496 6.02 -22.11 -13.26
C LEU A 496 5.43 -20.73 -12.99
N VAL A 497 4.18 -20.50 -13.37
CA VAL A 497 3.38 -19.37 -12.87
C VAL A 497 2.34 -19.90 -11.89
N HIS A 498 1.86 -19.04 -11.00
CA HIS A 498 0.76 -19.39 -10.12
C HIS A 498 -0.27 -18.26 -10.01
N ALA A 499 -1.47 -18.60 -9.58
CA ALA A 499 -2.53 -17.63 -9.35
C ALA A 499 -3.07 -17.77 -7.94
N TYR A 500 -3.26 -16.63 -7.27
CA TYR A 500 -4.03 -16.56 -6.04
C TYR A 500 -5.50 -16.55 -6.43
N PHE A 501 -6.23 -17.57 -5.98
CA PHE A 501 -7.65 -17.76 -6.26
C PHE A 501 -8.29 -18.44 -5.05
N PRO A 502 -8.68 -17.69 -4.01
CA PRO A 502 -9.21 -18.25 -2.77
C PRO A 502 -10.62 -18.80 -2.96
N ARG A 503 -10.74 -20.07 -3.37
CA ARG A 503 -12.01 -20.71 -3.76
C ARG A 503 -13.13 -20.54 -2.72
N GLU A 504 -12.79 -20.57 -1.44
CA GLU A 504 -13.72 -20.45 -0.32
C GLU A 504 -14.30 -19.02 -0.14
N ASN A 505 -13.70 -18.00 -0.75
CA ASN A 505 -14.18 -16.61 -0.70
C ASN A 505 -15.23 -16.30 -1.76
N PHE A 506 -15.51 -17.22 -2.68
CA PHE A 506 -16.49 -17.06 -3.75
C PHE A 506 -17.74 -17.90 -3.47
N ASP A 507 -18.90 -17.39 -3.85
CA ASP A 507 -20.18 -18.09 -3.69
C ASP A 507 -20.25 -19.35 -4.55
N GLU A 508 -19.59 -19.29 -5.70
CA GLU A 508 -19.62 -20.32 -6.72
C GLU A 508 -18.32 -20.29 -7.52
N VAL A 509 -17.74 -21.46 -7.77
CA VAL A 509 -16.55 -21.64 -8.61
C VAL A 509 -16.78 -22.83 -9.53
N THR A 510 -16.69 -22.60 -10.84
CA THR A 510 -16.91 -23.62 -11.88
C THR A 510 -15.75 -23.65 -12.86
N GLU A 511 -15.37 -24.84 -13.31
CA GLU A 511 -14.24 -25.05 -14.22
C GLU A 511 -14.75 -25.65 -15.53
N LYS A 512 -14.43 -25.04 -16.67
CA LYS A 512 -14.89 -25.49 -17.99
C LYS A 512 -13.96 -25.01 -19.10
N ASP A 513 -13.60 -25.91 -20.02
CA ASP A 513 -12.80 -25.63 -21.22
C ASP A 513 -11.51 -24.84 -20.93
N GLY A 514 -10.83 -25.16 -19.83
CA GLY A 514 -9.59 -24.51 -19.39
C GLY A 514 -9.78 -23.21 -18.59
N TRP A 515 -11.01 -22.70 -18.51
CA TRP A 515 -11.38 -21.55 -17.70
C TRP A 515 -11.79 -21.92 -16.28
N ILE A 516 -11.42 -21.07 -15.33
CA ILE A 516 -11.95 -21.07 -13.97
C ILE A 516 -12.83 -19.84 -13.82
N PHE A 517 -14.12 -20.07 -13.58
CA PHE A 517 -15.10 -19.02 -13.33
C PHE A 517 -15.40 -18.93 -11.85
N ALA A 518 -15.63 -17.72 -11.36
CA ALA A 518 -16.15 -17.49 -10.02
C ALA A 518 -17.21 -16.39 -9.97
N ARG A 519 -18.14 -16.54 -9.03
CA ARG A 519 -19.12 -15.53 -8.67
C ARG A 519 -18.95 -15.14 -7.20
N CYS A 520 -19.01 -13.84 -6.94
CA CYS A 520 -19.08 -13.27 -5.60
C CYS A 520 -20.15 -12.18 -5.59
N GLY A 521 -21.30 -12.47 -5.01
CA GLY A 521 -22.50 -11.64 -5.13
C GLY A 521 -22.86 -11.40 -6.60
N ASP A 522 -22.81 -10.13 -7.00
CA ASP A 522 -23.12 -9.67 -8.36
C ASP A 522 -21.87 -9.47 -9.24
N VAL A 523 -20.69 -9.87 -8.77
CA VAL A 523 -19.43 -9.77 -9.53
C VAL A 523 -19.01 -11.16 -10.02
N TYR A 524 -18.56 -11.21 -11.26
CA TYR A 524 -18.11 -12.42 -11.95
C TYR A 524 -16.64 -12.28 -12.34
N ALA A 525 -15.93 -13.40 -12.35
CA ALA A 525 -14.53 -13.48 -12.74
C ALA A 525 -14.28 -14.73 -13.58
N ALA A 526 -13.38 -14.63 -14.56
CA ALA A 526 -12.90 -15.73 -15.38
C ALA A 526 -11.37 -15.67 -15.48
N LEU A 527 -10.71 -16.78 -15.14
CA LEU A 527 -9.26 -16.93 -15.23
C LEU A 527 -8.91 -18.07 -16.19
N TYR A 528 -8.01 -17.78 -17.14
CA TYR A 528 -7.41 -18.76 -18.04
C TYR A 528 -5.90 -18.78 -17.87
N LEU A 529 -5.30 -19.98 -17.82
CA LEU A 529 -3.85 -20.20 -17.76
C LEU A 529 -3.45 -21.13 -18.90
N THR A 530 -2.46 -20.73 -19.71
CA THR A 530 -2.04 -21.53 -20.87
C THR A 530 -1.44 -22.88 -20.45
N ASP A 531 -1.74 -23.92 -21.22
CA ASP A 531 -1.39 -25.32 -20.96
C ASP A 531 -1.97 -25.90 -19.65
N GLY A 532 -3.04 -25.28 -19.14
CA GLY A 532 -3.77 -25.76 -17.98
C GLY A 532 -3.13 -25.41 -16.64
N TYR A 533 -3.71 -25.96 -15.57
CA TYR A 533 -3.37 -25.62 -14.19
C TYR A 533 -3.58 -26.81 -13.25
N THR A 534 -3.06 -26.70 -12.04
CA THR A 534 -3.28 -27.64 -10.93
C THR A 534 -3.61 -26.88 -9.65
N TRP A 535 -4.72 -27.25 -9.01
CA TRP A 535 -5.05 -26.75 -7.68
C TRP A 535 -4.05 -27.25 -6.65
N THR A 536 -3.53 -26.36 -5.82
CA THR A 536 -2.84 -26.77 -4.60
C THR A 536 -3.85 -27.37 -3.64
N THR A 537 -3.61 -28.60 -3.19
CA THR A 537 -4.54 -29.39 -2.36
C THR A 537 -4.07 -29.62 -0.92
N SER A 538 -2.87 -29.16 -0.57
CA SER A 538 -2.29 -29.36 0.76
C SER A 538 -1.51 -28.13 1.23
N GLY A 539 -1.22 -28.08 2.53
CA GLY A 539 -0.54 -26.94 3.14
C GLY A 539 -1.39 -25.68 3.21
N LYS A 540 -0.76 -24.55 3.52
CA LYS A 540 -1.44 -23.25 3.71
C LYS A 540 -2.10 -22.69 2.45
N TRP A 541 -1.72 -23.17 1.27
CA TRP A 541 -2.25 -22.73 -0.02
C TRP A 541 -3.33 -23.66 -0.58
N ALA A 542 -3.73 -24.69 0.17
CA ALA A 542 -4.80 -25.59 -0.21
C ALA A 542 -6.09 -24.80 -0.53
N GLY A 543 -6.65 -25.04 -1.72
CA GLY A 543 -7.90 -24.42 -2.17
C GLY A 543 -7.82 -22.91 -2.45
N ARG A 544 -6.63 -22.31 -2.43
CA ARG A 544 -6.45 -20.87 -2.72
C ARG A 544 -5.35 -20.54 -3.73
N GLU A 545 -4.68 -21.55 -4.25
CA GLU A 545 -3.63 -21.42 -5.24
C GLU A 545 -3.86 -22.38 -6.42
N LEU A 546 -3.58 -21.85 -7.60
CA LEU A 546 -3.46 -22.60 -8.85
C LEU A 546 -2.02 -22.48 -9.35
N THR A 547 -1.41 -23.58 -9.78
CA THR A 547 -0.07 -23.58 -10.39
C THR A 547 -0.15 -24.02 -11.85
N SER A 548 0.66 -23.41 -12.73
CA SER A 548 0.79 -23.79 -14.14
C SER A 548 2.27 -23.88 -14.49
N ALA A 549 2.72 -25.11 -14.77
CA ALA A 549 4.14 -25.41 -14.99
C ALA A 549 4.61 -25.03 -16.40
N GLY A 550 5.82 -24.46 -16.49
CA GLY A 550 6.46 -24.05 -17.74
C GLY A 550 7.08 -22.66 -17.64
N SER A 551 8.09 -22.40 -18.49
CA SER A 551 8.86 -21.14 -18.49
C SER A 551 8.26 -20.05 -19.40
N ARG A 552 7.41 -20.43 -20.35
CA ARG A 552 6.72 -19.52 -21.27
C ARG A 552 5.22 -19.67 -21.08
N LYS A 553 4.55 -18.65 -20.55
CA LYS A 553 3.14 -18.71 -20.16
C LYS A 553 2.37 -17.47 -20.55
N GLY A 554 1.09 -17.68 -20.87
CA GLY A 554 0.06 -16.66 -20.97
C GLY A 554 -1.01 -16.84 -19.90
N ALA A 555 -1.63 -15.74 -19.49
CA ALA A 555 -2.81 -15.75 -18.63
C ALA A 555 -3.79 -14.66 -19.07
N VAL A 556 -5.08 -14.98 -18.97
CA VAL A 556 -6.19 -14.03 -19.18
C VAL A 556 -7.03 -13.98 -17.93
N LEU A 557 -7.30 -12.79 -17.43
CA LEU A 557 -8.24 -12.54 -16.34
C LEU A 557 -9.29 -11.56 -16.84
N GLU A 558 -10.56 -11.96 -16.80
CA GLU A 558 -11.68 -11.09 -17.14
C GLU A 558 -12.66 -11.01 -15.98
N ALA A 559 -13.25 -9.83 -15.79
CA ALA A 559 -14.29 -9.59 -14.81
C ALA A 559 -15.54 -9.04 -15.47
N GLY A 560 -16.66 -9.26 -14.82
CA GLY A 560 -17.93 -8.67 -15.19
C GLY A 560 -18.85 -8.61 -14.00
N SER A 561 -20.10 -8.25 -14.27
CA SER A 561 -21.12 -8.17 -13.23
C SER A 561 -22.49 -8.59 -13.70
N ARG A 562 -23.42 -8.77 -12.75
CA ARG A 562 -24.84 -8.93 -13.03
C ARG A 562 -25.38 -7.74 -13.85
N ARG A 563 -24.88 -6.52 -13.62
CA ARG A 563 -25.34 -5.33 -14.36
C ARG A 563 -24.96 -5.41 -15.83
N GLU A 564 -23.81 -5.99 -16.15
CA GLU A 564 -23.27 -6.09 -17.51
C GLU A 564 -23.82 -7.32 -18.26
N HIS A 565 -23.85 -8.49 -17.61
CA HIS A 565 -24.18 -9.76 -18.27
C HIS A 565 -25.53 -10.36 -17.85
N GLY A 566 -26.22 -9.77 -16.87
CA GLY A 566 -27.52 -10.24 -16.36
C GLY A 566 -27.45 -11.47 -15.43
N SER A 567 -26.58 -12.44 -15.71
CA SER A 567 -26.38 -13.65 -14.91
C SER A 567 -24.95 -14.19 -15.02
N PHE A 568 -24.55 -15.04 -14.07
CA PHE A 568 -23.24 -15.68 -14.08
C PHE A 568 -23.11 -16.68 -15.22
N GLU A 569 -24.19 -17.39 -15.53
CA GLU A 569 -24.26 -18.33 -16.65
C GLU A 569 -24.08 -17.62 -17.99
N ALA A 570 -24.68 -16.44 -18.16
CA ALA A 570 -24.50 -15.62 -19.36
C ALA A 570 -23.06 -15.12 -19.50
N PHE A 571 -22.45 -14.66 -18.40
CA PHE A 571 -21.03 -14.28 -18.39
C PHE A 571 -20.12 -15.47 -18.78
N CYS A 572 -20.33 -16.64 -18.17
CA CYS A 572 -19.58 -17.85 -18.52
C CYS A 572 -19.76 -18.22 -19.99
N GLN A 573 -20.97 -18.14 -20.53
CA GLN A 573 -21.24 -18.43 -21.94
C GLN A 573 -20.56 -17.45 -22.90
N GLU A 574 -20.57 -16.16 -22.57
CA GLU A 574 -19.89 -15.12 -23.35
C GLU A 574 -18.38 -15.35 -23.38
N VAL A 575 -17.76 -15.54 -22.21
CA VAL A 575 -16.31 -15.79 -22.10
C VAL A 575 -15.88 -17.07 -22.81
N LEU A 576 -16.69 -18.13 -22.76
CA LEU A 576 -16.42 -19.37 -23.51
C LEU A 576 -16.49 -19.18 -25.04
N GLY A 577 -17.15 -18.11 -25.51
CA GLY A 577 -17.20 -17.73 -26.92
C GLY A 577 -16.02 -16.86 -27.37
N ASN A 578 -15.24 -16.31 -26.44
CA ASN A 578 -14.08 -15.46 -26.72
C ASN A 578 -12.88 -16.31 -27.18
N GLU A 579 -12.11 -15.80 -28.14
CA GLU A 579 -10.93 -16.50 -28.66
C GLU A 579 -9.67 -16.10 -27.89
N VAL A 580 -8.88 -17.10 -27.45
CA VAL A 580 -7.55 -16.91 -26.84
C VAL A 580 -6.49 -17.55 -27.74
N ILE A 581 -5.51 -16.77 -28.20
CA ILE A 581 -4.38 -17.28 -28.99
C ILE A 581 -3.08 -16.95 -28.27
N PHE A 582 -2.32 -17.99 -27.90
CA PHE A 582 -0.99 -17.85 -27.32
C PHE A 582 0.05 -18.48 -28.25
N ASP A 583 1.07 -17.71 -28.62
CA ASP A 583 2.24 -18.22 -29.35
C ASP A 583 3.48 -18.15 -28.43
N PRO A 584 3.98 -19.31 -27.96
CA PRO A 584 5.15 -19.38 -27.09
C PRO A 584 6.46 -19.08 -27.80
N GLU A 585 6.53 -19.09 -29.13
CA GLU A 585 7.77 -18.78 -29.85
C GLU A 585 7.96 -17.28 -30.06
N THR A 586 6.87 -16.57 -30.37
CA THR A 586 6.90 -15.11 -30.48
C THR A 586 6.62 -14.39 -29.16
N MET A 587 6.23 -15.13 -28.12
CA MET A 587 5.72 -14.61 -26.85
C MET A 587 4.67 -13.53 -27.08
N SER A 588 3.58 -13.95 -27.74
CA SER A 588 2.41 -13.12 -28.00
C SER A 588 1.14 -13.79 -27.46
N LEU A 589 0.24 -12.97 -26.94
CA LEU A 589 -1.07 -13.38 -26.44
C LEU A 589 -2.12 -12.42 -26.99
N SER A 590 -3.16 -12.95 -27.63
CA SER A 590 -4.35 -12.21 -28.00
C SER A 590 -5.59 -12.78 -27.32
N TYR A 591 -6.53 -11.89 -27.04
CA TYR A 591 -7.83 -12.22 -26.48
C TYR A 591 -8.92 -11.35 -27.12
N ASP A 592 -9.85 -11.97 -27.83
CA ASP A 592 -11.01 -11.27 -28.43
C ASP A 592 -12.17 -11.31 -27.44
N SER A 593 -12.24 -10.32 -26.56
CA SER A 593 -13.32 -10.21 -25.56
C SER A 593 -14.53 -9.49 -26.15
N ALA A 594 -15.71 -10.11 -26.07
CA ALA A 594 -16.97 -9.45 -26.41
C ALA A 594 -17.22 -8.15 -25.60
N SER A 595 -16.67 -8.04 -24.39
CA SER A 595 -16.86 -6.92 -23.48
C SER A 595 -15.72 -5.89 -23.48
N ALA A 596 -14.51 -6.30 -23.83
CA ALA A 596 -13.31 -5.48 -23.80
C ALA A 596 -12.61 -5.29 -25.17
N GLY A 597 -13.13 -5.88 -26.25
CA GLY A 597 -12.53 -5.82 -27.59
C GLY A 597 -11.35 -6.77 -27.75
N LEU A 598 -10.71 -6.71 -28.92
CA LEU A 598 -9.53 -7.52 -29.23
C LEU A 598 -8.29 -6.89 -28.58
N ILE A 599 -7.72 -7.57 -27.59
CA ILE A 599 -6.53 -7.13 -26.86
C ILE A 599 -5.36 -7.99 -27.30
N GLU A 600 -4.25 -7.37 -27.71
CA GLU A 600 -3.02 -8.10 -28.07
C GLU A 600 -1.83 -7.57 -27.28
N LEU A 601 -1.02 -8.49 -26.75
CA LEU A 601 0.18 -8.22 -25.97
C LEU A 601 1.35 -9.04 -26.53
N HIS A 602 2.46 -8.37 -26.80
CA HIS A 602 3.70 -8.99 -27.26
C HIS A 602 4.87 -8.63 -26.33
N ARG A 603 5.76 -9.60 -26.12
CA ARG A 603 6.99 -9.41 -25.34
C ARG A 603 7.95 -8.38 -25.93
N ASN A 604 7.87 -8.12 -27.24
CA ASN A 604 8.65 -7.08 -27.91
C ASN A 604 8.17 -5.64 -27.59
N GLY A 605 7.11 -5.48 -26.79
CA GLY A 605 6.55 -4.21 -26.36
C GLY A 605 5.29 -3.77 -27.13
N ALA A 606 4.90 -4.47 -28.20
CA ALA A 606 3.68 -4.15 -28.93
C ALA A 606 2.43 -4.45 -28.09
N ARG A 607 1.49 -3.49 -28.07
CA ARG A 607 0.21 -3.54 -27.37
C ARG A 607 -0.85 -2.90 -28.23
N THR A 608 -1.92 -3.62 -28.53
CA THR A 608 -3.02 -3.12 -29.35
C THR A 608 -4.38 -3.41 -28.71
N VAL A 609 -5.34 -2.56 -29.05
CA VAL A 609 -6.77 -2.77 -28.80
C VAL A 609 -7.49 -2.56 -30.13
N ASP A 610 -8.28 -3.55 -30.57
CA ASP A 610 -9.00 -3.54 -31.85
C ASP A 610 -8.09 -3.24 -33.05
N GLY A 611 -6.89 -3.83 -33.04
CA GLY A 611 -5.84 -3.63 -34.05
C GLY A 611 -5.16 -2.26 -34.03
N GLN A 612 -5.52 -1.37 -33.09
CA GLN A 612 -4.90 -0.06 -32.94
C GLN A 612 -3.83 -0.07 -31.84
N PRO A 613 -2.60 0.41 -32.11
CA PRO A 613 -1.58 0.59 -31.08
C PRO A 613 -2.05 1.52 -29.96
N VAL A 614 -1.77 1.14 -28.71
CA VAL A 614 -2.09 1.98 -27.55
C VAL A 614 -0.92 2.89 -27.19
N ASP A 615 -1.23 4.17 -27.01
CA ASP A 615 -0.27 5.14 -26.48
C ASP A 615 -0.09 4.95 -24.97
N LEU A 616 1.15 4.70 -24.55
CA LEU A 616 1.57 4.52 -23.16
C LEU A 616 2.24 5.78 -22.58
N ASP A 617 2.21 6.93 -23.27
CA ASP A 617 2.68 8.20 -22.73
C ASP A 617 1.64 8.85 -21.80
N TYR A 618 1.38 8.18 -20.68
CA TYR A 618 0.36 8.60 -19.74
C TYR A 618 0.72 9.93 -19.05
N PRO A 619 -0.27 10.79 -18.77
CA PRO A 619 -0.12 11.87 -17.80
C PRO A 619 0.19 11.33 -16.39
N THR A 620 0.60 12.19 -15.45
CA THR A 620 0.81 11.77 -14.05
C THR A 620 -0.48 11.17 -13.46
N TYR A 621 -1.61 11.84 -13.73
CA TYR A 621 -2.95 11.40 -13.38
C TYR A 621 -3.90 11.68 -14.55
N ASP A 622 -4.69 10.69 -14.94
CA ASP A 622 -5.70 10.80 -15.98
C ASP A 622 -6.92 9.93 -15.64
N CYS A 623 -7.86 10.53 -14.92
CA CYS A 623 -9.20 10.02 -14.71
C CYS A 623 -10.21 11.19 -14.57
N PRO A 624 -11.52 10.92 -14.49
CA PRO A 624 -12.52 11.96 -14.33
C PRO A 624 -12.36 12.83 -13.08
N TYR A 625 -11.64 12.35 -12.07
CA TYR A 625 -11.53 12.97 -10.74
C TYR A 625 -10.16 13.58 -10.44
N LEU A 626 -9.11 13.13 -11.14
CA LEU A 626 -7.73 13.60 -10.99
C LEU A 626 -7.09 13.77 -12.36
N GLN A 627 -6.57 14.96 -12.64
CA GLN A 627 -5.91 15.29 -13.91
C GLN A 627 -4.59 16.02 -13.65
N SER A 628 -3.52 15.57 -14.28
CA SER A 628 -2.21 16.23 -14.24
C SER A 628 -1.35 15.80 -15.40
N ARG A 629 -0.85 16.76 -16.17
CA ARG A 629 0.19 16.49 -17.19
C ARG A 629 1.47 16.01 -16.50
N TRP A 630 2.17 15.08 -17.17
CA TRP A 630 3.49 14.61 -16.73
C TRP A 630 4.44 15.79 -16.51
N ASP A 631 5.18 15.74 -15.40
CA ASP A 631 6.18 16.73 -14.98
C ASP A 631 5.67 18.16 -14.72
N SER A 632 4.35 18.40 -14.73
CA SER A 632 3.81 19.76 -14.60
C SER A 632 3.84 20.31 -13.18
N GLY A 633 3.65 19.46 -12.17
CA GLY A 633 3.51 19.85 -10.77
C GLY A 633 2.18 20.56 -10.48
N VAL A 634 1.21 20.45 -11.38
CA VAL A 634 -0.13 21.02 -11.26
C VAL A 634 -1.14 19.88 -11.34
N ILE A 635 -1.89 19.68 -10.25
CA ILE A 635 -2.83 18.58 -10.11
C ILE A 635 -4.23 19.16 -9.90
N ASP A 636 -5.16 18.80 -10.79
CA ASP A 636 -6.56 19.19 -10.74
C ASP A 636 -7.40 18.06 -10.13
N PHE A 637 -8.16 18.40 -9.09
CA PHE A 637 -9.16 17.56 -8.45
C PHE A 637 -10.52 18.00 -8.96
N ILE A 638 -11.33 17.06 -9.44
CA ILE A 638 -12.59 17.36 -10.12
C ILE A 638 -13.69 16.50 -9.52
N HIS A 639 -14.81 17.13 -9.15
CA HIS A 639 -16.02 16.42 -8.75
C HIS A 639 -17.24 17.30 -9.00
N GLY A 640 -18.21 16.80 -9.77
CA GLY A 640 -19.38 17.56 -10.19
C GLY A 640 -19.00 18.85 -10.93
N ASP A 641 -19.46 19.98 -10.42
CA ASP A 641 -19.21 21.33 -10.94
C ASP A 641 -18.02 22.04 -10.26
N ARG A 642 -17.22 21.33 -9.46
CA ARG A 642 -16.10 21.90 -8.70
C ARG A 642 -14.75 21.39 -9.21
N ARG A 643 -13.81 22.32 -9.34
CA ARG A 643 -12.39 22.04 -9.58
C ARG A 643 -11.54 22.67 -8.49
N VAL A 644 -10.64 21.88 -7.91
CA VAL A 644 -9.57 22.39 -7.04
C VAL A 644 -8.23 22.09 -7.70
N ARG A 645 -7.49 23.14 -8.03
CA ARG A 645 -6.15 23.07 -8.61
C ARG A 645 -5.09 23.24 -7.53
N MET A 646 -4.16 22.30 -7.46
CA MET A 646 -2.95 22.40 -6.62
C MET A 646 -1.74 22.66 -7.49
N ASP A 647 -1.16 23.87 -7.42
CA ASP A 647 0.07 24.25 -8.12
C ASP A 647 1.25 24.16 -7.14
N PHE A 648 1.97 23.02 -7.17
CA PHE A 648 3.12 22.78 -6.29
C PHE A 648 4.32 23.66 -6.64
N ASN A 649 4.37 24.24 -7.85
CA ASN A 649 5.45 25.16 -8.22
C ASN A 649 5.33 26.45 -7.41
N LYS A 650 4.11 26.88 -7.13
CA LYS A 650 3.80 28.10 -6.37
C LYS A 650 3.39 27.86 -4.92
N ALA A 651 3.15 26.60 -4.54
CA ALA A 651 2.55 26.23 -3.26
C ALA A 651 1.17 26.89 -3.07
N GLU A 652 0.33 26.83 -4.11
CA GLU A 652 -0.99 27.47 -4.14
C GLU A 652 -2.11 26.44 -4.36
N ILE A 653 -3.26 26.70 -3.73
CA ILE A 653 -4.51 25.97 -3.95
C ILE A 653 -5.52 26.97 -4.52
N ILE A 654 -6.06 26.68 -5.70
CA ILE A 654 -7.00 27.53 -6.42
C ILE A 654 -8.31 26.74 -6.58
N THR A 655 -9.44 27.33 -6.17
CA THR A 655 -10.76 26.72 -6.35
C THR A 655 -11.52 27.45 -7.45
N GLU A 656 -11.99 26.71 -8.45
CA GLU A 656 -12.67 27.23 -9.63
C GLU A 656 -13.94 26.38 -9.90
N PRO A 657 -14.94 26.93 -10.60
CA PRO A 657 -15.98 26.09 -11.21
C PRO A 657 -15.31 25.11 -12.19
N ALA A 658 -15.69 23.85 -12.15
CA ALA A 658 -15.32 22.94 -13.22
C ALA A 658 -16.01 23.41 -14.50
N GLU A 659 -15.24 23.79 -15.53
CA GLU A 659 -15.79 23.92 -16.86
C GLU A 659 -16.45 22.58 -17.20
N VAL A 660 -17.77 22.60 -17.45
CA VAL A 660 -18.51 21.40 -17.87
C VAL A 660 -17.88 20.93 -19.17
N ALA A 661 -16.98 19.95 -19.07
CA ALA A 661 -16.52 19.23 -20.23
C ALA A 661 -17.76 18.51 -20.79
N VAL A 662 -18.36 19.10 -21.82
CA VAL A 662 -19.31 18.41 -22.67
C VAL A 662 -18.50 17.28 -23.31
N LEU A 663 -18.48 16.11 -22.65
CA LEU A 663 -17.99 14.89 -23.26
C LEU A 663 -18.73 14.77 -24.60
N PRO A 664 -18.03 14.59 -25.74
CA PRO A 664 -18.70 14.24 -26.96
C PRO A 664 -19.49 12.97 -26.67
N ARG A 665 -20.82 13.05 -26.78
CA ARG A 665 -21.65 11.84 -26.83
C ARG A 665 -21.13 11.06 -28.03
N HIS A 666 -20.38 10.00 -27.79
CA HIS A 666 -20.19 8.98 -28.81
C HIS A 666 -21.58 8.45 -29.14
N GLU A 667 -22.11 8.86 -30.29
CA GLU A 667 -23.32 8.32 -30.85
C GLU A 667 -23.07 6.84 -31.18
N LYS A 668 -23.83 5.99 -30.47
CA LYS A 668 -24.22 4.59 -30.71
C LYS A 668 -23.33 3.69 -31.56
#